data_AF-A0A6G0XBB3-F1
#
_entry.id   AF-A0A6G0XBB3-F1
#
_cell.length_a   1.000
_cell.length_b   1.000
_cell.length_c   1.000
_cell.angle_alpha   90.00
_cell.angle_beta   90.00
_cell.angle_gamma   90.00
#
_symmetry.space_group_name_H-M   'P 1'
#
loop_
_entity.id
_entity.type
_entity.pdbx_description
1 polymer ?
#
loop_
_entity_poly.entity_id
_entity_poly.type
_entity_poly.pdbx_seq_one_letter_code
_entity_poly.pdbx_strand_id
1 'polypeptide(L)'
;MRFLRVSSEGDLSHERKSYETLRDQLKFRPTSEQQHHPLSEAEDNPWNQFFEDDQLVREINTDLDRLYPQGQEMYFQERKHYMDMLRNALFVWCKQNPTLSYRQGMHDLVAVILYAFVSVEAEQNVTSDFTEHDTYIVFQRLMLWMGPLYAIQTIPSSDDTDESASIPTEPTFPQPVVEERLFRPTNGPDNEPNILPAQSKLQLLCHVIQYELLAKHDPQLACHLQNIQILPETYCLRWLRLLLAREFALDQALRVWDALLEHSHMQESPAELTLLPYLCVAILVHFSATLRSQDNTGCLQLLMHPLSSLHAQTIIDSAVLMENPMKENTHPDMDVACFQDGSLGIVLTNAKSPYDHRLAVKEFSGQALESGKVQLGDLIESINGVKMYKISTDDIKKHIALLPRPIYVSFLHVIDSIPQEHEANDPTIAPPDDLPPFFDGEQCYAHVETSMHQPIFHAPSGSCMSHFVSGRLFLTSYRCLFQSTTGILWEIPILSIASIVGDTVPLDANPLVMVPRDTAQHTVVLQCKDTQRAKFAFRDQQEFSRMYKCLSVLAFPASLTDAFCFHYRPHILPSDLVAPFDIRLDYQRLGLLNGPRFRCIDQAYLLCETYPRYVIVPVGMSDMKLQVAAQFRSSQRLPVVSWQHPTNQAVIARSSQPLVGLKSTRCAEDEQLVQMLCSGSGDKGYHSNFRYVIMDARGQLAAAGNKAMGKGTESTANYRGAKVVFMNMENIHAVRNSFQNLSNAFDPMDSDQNTSFFQKIESSGWLKHVRLALKASWELADYVHSGVSVLTHCSDGWDRTPQMISLAELMLDPFYRTIEGFQVLIEKEWCSFGHQFGLRSGHARSDVSNDQRSPIFLLWLDCVWQLMRQFETEWEFTPSLLLFLADHVYSCKYGNFMFDTEKTRLDCFAKYNATNIWSDVEAKRDTFSNPRFSPERTFLTPSTAWKNIQLWKGYFARFDPTFVPPVECLQFYS
;
A
#
# COMPACT_ATOMS: atom_id res chain seq x y z
N MET A 1 -35.66 -24.12 10.10
CA MET A 1 -35.65 -23.04 9.09
C MET A 1 -36.48 -21.87 9.57
N ARG A 2 -35.86 -20.72 9.83
CA ARG A 2 -36.58 -19.47 10.18
C ARG A 2 -37.01 -18.71 8.92
N PHE A 3 -36.35 -18.96 7.78
CA PHE A 3 -36.63 -18.52 6.40
C PHE A 3 -38.11 -18.57 6.02
N LEU A 4 -38.83 -19.59 6.49
CA LEU A 4 -40.25 -19.85 6.18
C LEU A 4 -41.24 -19.43 7.26
N ARG A 5 -40.78 -18.97 8.44
CA ARG A 5 -41.68 -18.57 9.54
C ARG A 5 -42.26 -17.16 9.37
N VAL A 6 -41.72 -16.36 8.46
CA VAL A 6 -42.19 -14.98 8.19
C VAL A 6 -43.43 -14.97 7.27
N SER A 7 -43.77 -16.08 6.60
CA SER A 7 -44.89 -16.11 5.63
C SER A 7 -46.18 -16.79 6.12
N SER A 8 -46.28 -17.22 7.39
CA SER A 8 -47.47 -17.94 7.87
C SER A 8 -48.57 -17.06 8.48
N GLU A 9 -48.42 -15.73 8.53
CA GLU A 9 -49.40 -14.83 9.16
C GLU A 9 -50.23 -13.98 8.18
N GLY A 10 -50.02 -14.11 6.86
CA GLY A 10 -50.77 -13.38 5.82
C GLY A 10 -51.55 -14.29 4.88
N ASP A 11 -52.77 -13.89 4.49
CA ASP A 11 -53.57 -14.58 3.48
C ASP A 11 -52.95 -14.41 2.07
N LEU A 12 -52.15 -15.40 1.63
CA LEU A 12 -51.48 -15.43 0.31
C LEU A 12 -52.41 -15.88 -0.84
N SER A 13 -53.73 -16.04 -0.59
CA SER A 13 -54.67 -16.53 -1.60
C SER A 13 -54.73 -15.64 -2.85
N HIS A 14 -54.56 -14.33 -2.68
CA HIS A 14 -54.58 -13.37 -3.78
C HIS A 14 -53.32 -13.49 -4.66
N GLU A 15 -52.13 -13.53 -4.08
CA GLU A 15 -50.86 -13.66 -4.81
C GLU A 15 -50.75 -14.99 -5.54
N ARG A 16 -51.19 -16.09 -4.90
CA ARG A 16 -51.21 -17.42 -5.54
C ARG A 16 -52.10 -17.43 -6.77
N LYS A 17 -53.33 -16.90 -6.67
CA LYS A 17 -54.25 -16.78 -7.81
C LYS A 17 -53.71 -15.85 -8.90
N SER A 18 -53.01 -14.78 -8.51
CA SER A 18 -52.36 -13.85 -9.44
C SER A 18 -51.27 -14.54 -10.25
N TYR A 19 -50.38 -15.31 -9.60
CA TYR A 19 -49.34 -16.08 -10.29
C TYR A 19 -49.95 -17.14 -11.21
N GLU A 20 -50.96 -17.88 -10.75
CA GLU A 20 -51.64 -18.90 -11.56
C GLU A 20 -52.25 -18.31 -12.84
N THR A 21 -52.99 -17.20 -12.68
CA THR A 21 -53.60 -16.47 -13.80
C THR A 21 -52.55 -16.01 -14.81
N LEU A 22 -51.47 -15.44 -14.31
CA LEU A 22 -50.38 -14.92 -15.13
C LEU A 22 -49.63 -16.03 -15.87
N ARG A 23 -49.28 -17.12 -15.18
CA ARG A 23 -48.63 -18.30 -15.77
C ARG A 23 -49.47 -18.87 -16.91
N ASP A 24 -50.78 -18.93 -16.73
CA ASP A 24 -51.68 -19.51 -17.73
C ASP A 24 -51.92 -18.56 -18.92
N GLN A 25 -51.93 -17.24 -18.68
CA GLN A 25 -52.02 -16.22 -19.74
C GLN A 25 -50.75 -16.13 -20.60
N LEU A 26 -49.57 -16.26 -19.98
CA LEU A 26 -48.28 -16.15 -20.66
C LEU A 26 -47.90 -17.41 -21.44
N LYS A 27 -48.57 -18.54 -21.23
CA LYS A 27 -48.36 -19.77 -22.00
C LYS A 27 -49.06 -19.66 -23.34
N PHE A 28 -48.31 -19.47 -24.42
CA PHE A 28 -48.84 -19.50 -25.78
C PHE A 28 -49.57 -20.83 -26.07
N ARG A 29 -50.84 -20.73 -26.51
CA ARG A 29 -51.64 -21.87 -26.97
C ARG A 29 -52.08 -21.62 -28.42
N PRO A 30 -51.65 -22.43 -29.40
CA PRO A 30 -52.15 -22.29 -30.75
C PRO A 30 -53.62 -22.69 -30.77
N THR A 31 -54.52 -21.73 -30.96
CA THR A 31 -55.94 -22.01 -31.21
C THR A 31 -56.15 -22.26 -32.69
N SER A 32 -56.95 -23.25 -33.05
CA SER A 32 -57.24 -23.69 -34.43
C SER A 32 -57.88 -22.64 -35.34
N GLU A 33 -58.10 -21.41 -34.87
CA GLU A 33 -58.75 -20.30 -35.59
C GLU A 33 -57.82 -19.10 -35.91
N GLN A 34 -56.51 -19.19 -35.64
CA GLN A 34 -55.58 -18.06 -35.88
C GLN A 34 -55.24 -17.89 -37.38
N GLN A 35 -55.49 -16.68 -37.92
CA GLN A 35 -55.36 -16.32 -39.34
C GLN A 35 -53.92 -16.07 -39.84
N HIS A 36 -52.92 -16.05 -38.95
CA HIS A 36 -51.53 -15.71 -39.30
C HIS A 36 -50.65 -16.96 -39.46
N HIS A 37 -49.89 -17.02 -40.56
CA HIS A 37 -48.93 -18.09 -40.84
C HIS A 37 -47.66 -17.94 -39.96
N PRO A 38 -47.05 -19.03 -39.45
CA PRO A 38 -45.85 -18.97 -38.60
C PRO A 38 -44.60 -18.34 -39.22
N LEU A 39 -44.59 -18.09 -40.52
CA LEU A 39 -43.47 -17.48 -41.27
C LEU A 39 -43.79 -16.05 -41.74
N SER A 40 -44.87 -15.46 -41.26
CA SER A 40 -45.27 -14.09 -41.62
C SER A 40 -44.48 -13.07 -40.79
N GLU A 41 -43.82 -12.12 -41.45
CA GLU A 41 -43.04 -11.04 -40.81
C GLU A 41 -43.89 -9.85 -40.32
N ALA A 42 -45.21 -10.01 -40.28
CA ALA A 42 -46.12 -8.97 -39.78
C ALA A 42 -45.89 -8.72 -38.28
N GLU A 43 -45.80 -7.44 -37.87
CA GLU A 43 -45.53 -7.04 -36.47
C GLU A 43 -46.62 -7.54 -35.48
N ASP A 44 -47.85 -7.70 -35.95
CA ASP A 44 -49.00 -8.20 -35.18
C ASP A 44 -49.12 -9.74 -35.15
N ASN A 45 -48.14 -10.46 -35.72
CA ASN A 45 -48.18 -11.92 -35.78
C ASN A 45 -47.95 -12.55 -34.39
N PRO A 46 -48.93 -13.27 -33.82
CA PRO A 46 -48.80 -13.90 -32.50
C PRO A 46 -47.71 -14.99 -32.44
N TRP A 47 -47.27 -15.51 -33.60
CA TRP A 47 -46.14 -16.44 -33.68
C TRP A 47 -44.79 -15.79 -33.36
N ASN A 48 -44.63 -14.47 -33.54
CA ASN A 48 -43.40 -13.76 -33.16
C ASN A 48 -43.17 -13.88 -31.65
N GLN A 49 -44.22 -13.69 -30.85
CA GLN A 49 -44.15 -13.85 -29.40
C GLN A 49 -43.84 -15.29 -28.99
N PHE A 50 -44.40 -16.28 -29.70
CA PHE A 50 -44.10 -17.70 -29.48
C PHE A 50 -42.62 -18.02 -29.73
N PHE A 51 -42.01 -17.50 -30.79
CA PHE A 51 -40.59 -17.75 -31.07
C PHE A 51 -39.66 -17.08 -30.06
N GLU A 52 -40.00 -15.88 -29.59
CA GLU A 52 -39.28 -15.22 -28.48
C GLU A 52 -39.39 -16.02 -27.18
N ASP A 53 -40.60 -16.50 -26.86
CA ASP A 53 -40.85 -17.31 -25.66
C ASP A 53 -40.13 -18.66 -25.74
N ASP A 54 -40.12 -19.30 -26.91
CA ASP A 54 -39.41 -20.56 -27.14
C ASP A 54 -37.88 -20.39 -27.04
N GLN A 55 -37.35 -19.26 -27.52
CA GLN A 55 -35.94 -18.90 -27.32
C GLN A 55 -35.62 -18.74 -25.83
N LEU A 56 -36.43 -17.97 -25.09
CA LEU A 56 -36.25 -17.76 -23.65
C LEU A 56 -36.35 -19.09 -22.86
N VAL A 57 -37.30 -19.95 -23.21
CA VAL A 57 -37.45 -21.28 -22.58
C VAL A 57 -36.24 -22.17 -22.88
N ARG A 58 -35.70 -22.14 -24.11
CA ARG A 58 -34.48 -22.87 -24.45
C ARG A 58 -33.27 -22.38 -23.65
N GLU A 59 -33.14 -21.07 -23.44
CA GLU A 59 -32.09 -20.48 -22.60
C GLU A 59 -32.22 -20.95 -21.14
N ILE A 60 -33.42 -20.87 -20.56
CA ILE A 60 -33.71 -21.36 -19.20
C ILE A 60 -33.38 -22.85 -19.05
N ASN A 61 -33.83 -23.68 -20.00
CA ASN A 61 -33.61 -25.12 -19.95
C ASN A 61 -32.13 -25.50 -20.06
N THR A 62 -31.35 -24.78 -20.86
CA THR A 62 -29.91 -25.05 -21.02
C THR A 62 -29.17 -24.99 -19.69
N ASP A 63 -29.56 -24.07 -18.81
CA ASP A 63 -28.99 -23.90 -17.49
C ASP A 63 -29.64 -24.83 -16.44
N LEU A 64 -30.96 -25.07 -16.50
CA LEU A 64 -31.63 -26.05 -15.64
C LEU A 64 -31.08 -27.47 -15.86
N ASP A 65 -30.81 -27.87 -17.09
CA ASP A 65 -30.19 -29.15 -17.43
C ASP A 65 -28.77 -29.29 -16.84
N ARG A 66 -28.17 -28.18 -16.40
CA ARG A 66 -26.86 -28.10 -15.73
C ARG A 66 -26.97 -27.84 -14.21
N LEU A 67 -28.17 -27.86 -13.65
CA LEU A 67 -28.40 -27.69 -12.22
C LEU A 67 -28.03 -28.98 -11.47
N TYR A 68 -26.82 -28.98 -10.92
CA TYR A 68 -26.26 -30.07 -10.10
C TYR A 68 -25.80 -29.52 -8.74
N PRO A 69 -26.70 -29.45 -7.74
CA PRO A 69 -26.35 -28.97 -6.40
C PRO A 69 -25.29 -29.87 -5.75
N GLN A 70 -24.33 -29.24 -5.06
CA GLN A 70 -23.22 -29.95 -4.43
C GLN A 70 -23.71 -30.97 -3.38
N GLY A 71 -23.28 -32.23 -3.50
CA GLY A 71 -23.65 -33.31 -2.58
C GLY A 71 -25.05 -33.88 -2.81
N GLN A 72 -25.80 -33.35 -3.78
CA GLN A 72 -27.14 -33.80 -4.16
C GLN A 72 -27.30 -33.64 -5.69
N GLU A 73 -26.34 -34.14 -6.46
CA GLU A 73 -26.19 -33.82 -7.88
C GLU A 73 -27.44 -34.21 -8.70
N MET A 74 -28.06 -35.35 -8.39
CA MET A 74 -29.23 -35.85 -9.12
C MET A 74 -30.58 -35.35 -8.58
N TYR A 75 -30.58 -34.51 -7.54
CA TYR A 75 -31.81 -34.19 -6.79
C TYR A 75 -32.91 -33.57 -7.66
N PHE A 76 -32.58 -32.58 -8.48
CA PHE A 76 -33.55 -31.98 -9.40
C PHE A 76 -33.70 -32.80 -10.69
N GLN A 77 -32.61 -33.38 -11.19
CA GLN A 77 -32.58 -34.10 -12.46
C GLN A 77 -33.49 -35.34 -12.49
N GLU A 78 -33.63 -36.05 -11.37
CA GLU A 78 -34.53 -37.20 -11.25
C GLU A 78 -36.01 -36.80 -11.03
N ARG A 79 -36.28 -35.52 -10.76
CA ARG A 79 -37.59 -35.01 -10.36
C ARG A 79 -38.12 -34.01 -11.38
N LYS A 80 -38.62 -34.55 -12.50
CA LYS A 80 -39.15 -33.76 -13.62
C LYS A 80 -40.17 -32.69 -13.21
N HIS A 81 -41.04 -33.01 -12.25
CA HIS A 81 -42.04 -32.06 -11.75
C HIS A 81 -41.41 -30.83 -11.06
N TYR A 82 -40.27 -30.96 -10.36
CA TYR A 82 -39.54 -29.81 -9.81
C TYR A 82 -38.90 -28.98 -10.91
N MET A 83 -38.30 -29.63 -11.91
CA MET A 83 -37.74 -28.93 -13.08
C MET A 83 -38.81 -28.13 -13.83
N ASP A 84 -40.02 -28.66 -13.94
CA ASP A 84 -41.17 -27.96 -14.52
C ASP A 84 -41.59 -26.75 -13.69
N MET A 85 -41.59 -26.85 -12.35
CA MET A 85 -41.86 -25.73 -11.44
C MET A 85 -40.82 -24.61 -11.55
N LEU A 86 -39.52 -24.97 -11.53
CA LEU A 86 -38.42 -24.02 -11.68
C LEU A 86 -38.50 -23.28 -13.02
N ARG A 87 -38.75 -24.02 -14.11
CA ARG A 87 -38.92 -23.45 -15.46
C ARG A 87 -40.10 -22.48 -15.50
N ASN A 88 -41.26 -22.86 -14.94
CA ASN A 88 -42.44 -22.00 -14.90
C ASN A 88 -42.15 -20.71 -14.13
N ALA A 89 -41.55 -20.80 -12.94
CA ALA A 89 -41.25 -19.65 -12.10
C ALA A 89 -40.27 -18.67 -12.78
N LEU A 90 -39.20 -19.19 -13.39
CA LEU A 90 -38.23 -18.38 -14.13
C LEU A 90 -38.86 -17.73 -15.37
N PHE A 91 -39.62 -18.48 -16.15
CA PHE A 91 -40.28 -17.97 -17.36
C PHE A 91 -41.23 -16.83 -17.02
N VAL A 92 -42.10 -17.02 -16.02
CA VAL A 92 -43.05 -15.98 -15.58
C VAL A 92 -42.33 -14.75 -15.06
N TRP A 93 -41.25 -14.91 -14.28
CA TRP A 93 -40.42 -13.78 -13.81
C TRP A 93 -39.84 -12.97 -14.97
N CYS A 94 -39.24 -13.64 -15.95
CA CYS A 94 -38.60 -12.99 -17.10
C CYS A 94 -39.62 -12.22 -17.97
N LYS A 95 -40.82 -12.77 -18.16
CA LYS A 95 -41.91 -12.08 -18.90
C LYS A 95 -42.43 -10.85 -18.17
N GLN A 96 -42.48 -10.87 -16.84
CA GLN A 96 -42.87 -9.70 -16.05
C GLN A 96 -41.77 -8.64 -15.96
N ASN A 97 -40.51 -9.04 -16.07
CA ASN A 97 -39.35 -8.17 -15.91
C ASN A 97 -38.46 -8.20 -17.16
N PRO A 98 -38.95 -7.73 -18.33
CA PRO A 98 -38.25 -7.85 -19.60
C PRO A 98 -36.92 -7.07 -19.62
N THR A 99 -36.78 -6.04 -18.78
CA THR A 99 -35.55 -5.23 -18.65
C THR A 99 -34.38 -6.00 -18.05
N LEU A 100 -34.64 -6.86 -17.05
CA LEU A 100 -33.63 -7.74 -16.45
C LEU A 100 -33.47 -9.01 -17.30
N SER A 101 -34.62 -9.58 -17.73
CA SER A 101 -34.76 -10.87 -18.43
C SER A 101 -34.01 -12.02 -17.72
N TYR A 102 -33.88 -13.18 -18.37
CA TYR A 102 -33.17 -14.31 -17.82
C TYR A 102 -31.67 -14.03 -17.71
N ARG A 103 -31.10 -14.36 -16.55
CA ARG A 103 -29.64 -14.31 -16.31
C ARG A 103 -29.18 -15.60 -15.68
N GLN A 104 -28.09 -16.15 -16.22
CA GLN A 104 -27.43 -17.32 -15.66
C GLN A 104 -27.17 -17.10 -14.15
N GLY A 105 -27.57 -18.08 -13.34
CA GLY A 105 -27.52 -18.01 -11.89
C GLY A 105 -28.89 -17.85 -11.21
N MET A 106 -29.88 -17.27 -11.89
CA MET A 106 -31.24 -17.17 -11.34
C MET A 106 -31.85 -18.54 -11.05
N HIS A 107 -31.51 -19.55 -11.85
CA HIS A 107 -31.93 -20.95 -11.65
C HIS A 107 -31.39 -21.56 -10.35
N ASP A 108 -30.17 -21.20 -9.91
CA ASP A 108 -29.63 -21.65 -8.63
C ASP A 108 -30.40 -21.03 -7.45
N LEU A 109 -30.76 -19.74 -7.53
CA LEU A 109 -31.52 -19.04 -6.49
C LEU A 109 -32.92 -19.65 -6.30
N VAL A 110 -33.67 -19.83 -7.40
CA VAL A 110 -35.01 -20.42 -7.32
C VAL A 110 -34.97 -21.89 -6.89
N ALA A 111 -33.89 -22.62 -7.19
CA ALA A 111 -33.69 -23.99 -6.75
C ALA A 111 -33.51 -24.09 -5.22
N VAL A 112 -32.75 -23.18 -4.60
CA VAL A 112 -32.61 -23.11 -3.13
C VAL A 112 -33.96 -22.82 -2.47
N ILE A 113 -34.76 -21.92 -3.05
CA ILE A 113 -36.10 -21.59 -2.54
C ILE A 113 -37.04 -22.79 -2.64
N LEU A 114 -37.11 -23.44 -3.81
CA LEU A 114 -37.94 -24.64 -3.99
C LEU A 114 -37.53 -25.74 -3.01
N TYR A 115 -36.22 -25.94 -2.83
CA TYR A 115 -35.68 -26.90 -1.87
C TYR A 115 -36.10 -26.58 -0.44
N ALA A 116 -36.11 -25.30 -0.04
CA ALA A 116 -36.56 -24.89 1.29
C ALA A 116 -38.01 -25.32 1.57
N PHE A 117 -38.93 -25.06 0.64
CA PHE A 117 -40.34 -25.42 0.79
C PHE A 117 -40.54 -26.94 0.82
N VAL A 118 -39.95 -27.65 -0.15
CA VAL A 118 -40.07 -29.12 -0.25
C VAL A 118 -39.45 -29.83 0.96
N SER A 119 -38.34 -29.30 1.50
CA SER A 119 -37.70 -29.88 2.69
C SER A 119 -38.56 -29.71 3.93
N VAL A 120 -39.23 -28.57 4.10
CA VAL A 120 -40.18 -28.37 5.22
C VAL A 120 -41.43 -29.24 5.07
N GLU A 121 -41.96 -29.37 3.85
CA GLU A 121 -43.06 -30.28 3.54
C GLU A 121 -42.70 -31.74 3.88
N ALA A 122 -41.49 -32.17 3.53
CA ALA A 122 -40.97 -33.49 3.87
C ALA A 122 -40.77 -33.68 5.39
N GLU A 123 -40.24 -32.68 6.10
CA GLU A 123 -40.09 -32.71 7.57
C GLU A 123 -41.44 -32.79 8.29
N GLN A 124 -42.47 -32.13 7.76
CA GLN A 124 -43.81 -32.06 8.34
C GLN A 124 -44.73 -33.20 7.86
N ASN A 125 -44.31 -34.05 6.92
CA ASN A 125 -45.14 -35.04 6.24
C ASN A 125 -46.42 -34.45 5.62
N VAL A 126 -46.34 -33.24 5.06
CA VAL A 126 -47.46 -32.55 4.39
C VAL A 126 -47.04 -32.22 2.96
N THR A 127 -47.93 -32.42 1.99
CA THR A 127 -47.73 -31.98 0.59
C THR A 127 -48.61 -30.78 0.29
N SER A 128 -48.03 -29.67 -0.20
CA SER A 128 -48.77 -28.47 -0.58
C SER A 128 -49.07 -28.45 -2.07
N ASP A 129 -50.32 -28.19 -2.46
CA ASP A 129 -50.66 -27.92 -3.87
C ASP A 129 -50.10 -26.55 -4.35
N PHE A 130 -49.61 -25.73 -3.41
CA PHE A 130 -49.15 -24.37 -3.68
C PHE A 130 -47.61 -24.22 -3.73
N THR A 131 -46.83 -25.30 -3.67
CA THR A 131 -45.35 -25.23 -3.64
C THR A 131 -44.76 -24.41 -4.80
N GLU A 132 -45.26 -24.57 -6.03
CA GLU A 132 -44.82 -23.75 -7.18
C GLU A 132 -45.11 -22.25 -6.97
N HIS A 133 -46.30 -21.94 -6.46
CA HIS A 133 -46.78 -20.59 -6.24
C HIS A 133 -45.95 -19.89 -5.16
N ASP A 134 -45.74 -20.56 -4.02
CA ASP A 134 -44.99 -20.04 -2.90
C ASP A 134 -43.51 -19.85 -3.25
N THR A 135 -42.95 -20.79 -4.03
CA THR A 135 -41.60 -20.67 -4.61
C THR A 135 -41.48 -19.42 -5.46
N TYR A 136 -42.44 -19.18 -6.37
CA TYR A 136 -42.44 -17.99 -7.22
C TYR A 136 -42.58 -16.70 -6.41
N ILE A 137 -43.49 -16.65 -5.42
CA ILE A 137 -43.72 -15.44 -4.60
C ILE A 137 -42.45 -15.04 -3.85
N VAL A 138 -41.75 -16.00 -3.24
CA VAL A 138 -40.48 -15.73 -2.54
C VAL A 138 -39.38 -15.35 -3.52
N PHE A 139 -39.28 -16.06 -4.66
CA PHE A 139 -38.31 -15.77 -5.70
C PHE A 139 -38.49 -14.36 -6.29
N GLN A 140 -39.74 -13.96 -6.55
CA GLN A 140 -40.08 -12.62 -7.03
C GLN A 140 -39.61 -11.54 -6.06
N ARG A 141 -39.88 -11.71 -4.77
CA ARG A 141 -39.44 -10.77 -3.73
C ARG A 141 -37.92 -10.71 -3.62
N LEU A 142 -37.25 -11.87 -3.65
CA LEU A 142 -35.79 -11.94 -3.63
C LEU A 142 -35.19 -11.22 -4.84
N MET A 143 -35.72 -11.46 -6.04
CA MET A 143 -35.18 -10.88 -7.26
C MET A 143 -35.44 -9.38 -7.40
N LEU A 144 -36.57 -8.88 -6.89
CA LEU A 144 -36.79 -7.43 -6.76
C LEU A 144 -35.75 -6.79 -5.84
N TRP A 145 -35.43 -7.45 -4.73
CA TRP A 145 -34.40 -7.01 -3.80
C TRP A 145 -32.98 -7.08 -4.40
N MET A 146 -32.67 -8.15 -5.15
CA MET A 146 -31.39 -8.35 -5.83
C MET A 146 -31.25 -7.59 -7.15
N GLY A 147 -32.31 -6.92 -7.62
CA GLY A 147 -32.37 -6.21 -8.90
C GLY A 147 -31.14 -5.34 -9.22
N PRO A 148 -30.61 -4.55 -8.27
CA PRO A 148 -29.41 -3.74 -8.51
C PRO A 148 -28.12 -4.54 -8.79
N LEU A 149 -28.04 -5.81 -8.39
CA LEU A 149 -26.90 -6.70 -8.67
C LEU A 149 -26.99 -7.36 -10.06
N TYR A 150 -28.17 -7.32 -10.69
CA TYR A 150 -28.44 -7.87 -12.02
C TYR A 150 -28.68 -6.80 -13.10
N ALA A 151 -28.81 -5.53 -12.71
CA ALA A 151 -29.00 -4.42 -13.64
C ALA A 151 -27.79 -4.25 -14.60
N ILE A 152 -28.08 -4.12 -15.89
CA ILE A 152 -27.08 -3.75 -16.91
C ILE A 152 -27.06 -2.23 -17.04
N GLN A 153 -25.88 -1.63 -16.99
CA GLN A 153 -25.72 -0.22 -17.30
C GLN A 153 -25.80 -0.02 -18.80
N THR A 154 -26.92 0.54 -19.28
CA THR A 154 -27.02 1.04 -20.65
C THR A 154 -26.36 2.42 -20.71
N ILE A 155 -25.34 2.56 -21.55
CA ILE A 155 -24.78 3.87 -21.90
C ILE A 155 -25.85 4.58 -22.75
N PRO A 156 -26.24 5.83 -22.47
CA PRO A 156 -27.17 6.54 -23.33
C PRO A 156 -26.55 6.68 -24.73
N SER A 157 -27.22 6.13 -25.75
CA SER A 157 -26.89 6.39 -27.16
C SER A 157 -27.16 7.86 -27.46
N SER A 158 -26.17 8.53 -28.04
CA SER A 158 -26.15 9.98 -28.27
C SER A 158 -27.04 10.47 -29.43
N ASP A 159 -28.18 9.83 -29.72
CA ASP A 159 -28.98 10.12 -30.92
C ASP A 159 -30.46 10.50 -30.71
N ASP A 160 -30.97 10.57 -29.47
CA ASP A 160 -32.36 11.04 -29.26
C ASP A 160 -32.41 12.48 -28.76
N THR A 161 -32.37 13.43 -29.70
CA THR A 161 -32.96 14.75 -29.49
C THR A 161 -34.46 14.64 -29.70
N ASP A 162 -35.22 14.53 -28.62
CA ASP A 162 -36.65 14.84 -28.67
C ASP A 162 -37.09 15.66 -27.45
N GLU A 163 -37.38 16.93 -27.72
CA GLU A 163 -38.11 17.83 -26.85
C GLU A 163 -39.58 17.35 -26.77
N SER A 164 -39.94 16.58 -25.73
CA SER A 164 -41.25 16.69 -25.03
C SER A 164 -41.56 15.45 -24.19
N ALA A 165 -41.28 15.48 -22.89
CA ALA A 165 -42.06 14.71 -21.91
C ALA A 165 -41.81 15.24 -20.49
N SER A 166 -42.89 15.71 -19.88
CA SER A 166 -42.98 16.11 -18.47
C SER A 166 -42.61 14.97 -17.52
N ILE A 167 -41.61 15.19 -16.67
CA ILE A 167 -41.20 14.29 -15.59
C ILE A 167 -42.28 14.31 -14.48
N PRO A 168 -42.85 13.16 -14.06
CA PRO A 168 -43.62 13.08 -12.83
C PRO A 168 -42.66 13.06 -11.63
N THR A 169 -42.88 13.97 -10.68
CA THR A 169 -42.20 14.03 -9.38
C THR A 169 -42.50 12.79 -8.53
N GLU A 170 -41.48 11.96 -8.29
CA GLU A 170 -41.43 11.00 -7.17
C GLU A 170 -40.81 11.64 -5.92
N PRO A 171 -41.15 11.14 -4.70
CA PRO A 171 -40.90 11.84 -3.45
C PRO A 171 -39.40 11.83 -3.09
N THR A 172 -38.87 13.01 -2.79
CA THR A 172 -37.53 13.23 -2.24
C THR A 172 -37.36 12.49 -0.92
N PHE A 173 -36.55 11.42 -0.94
CA PHE A 173 -35.91 10.89 0.26
C PHE A 173 -34.75 11.81 0.69
N PRO A 174 -34.48 11.96 2.00
CA PRO A 174 -33.31 12.70 2.48
C PRO A 174 -32.05 12.02 1.97
N GLN A 175 -31.13 12.77 1.36
CA GLN A 175 -29.84 12.21 0.99
C GLN A 175 -29.08 11.77 2.25
N PRO A 176 -28.54 10.54 2.30
CA PRO A 176 -27.65 10.17 3.38
C PRO A 176 -26.38 11.01 3.27
N VAL A 177 -25.91 11.49 4.41
CA VAL A 177 -24.61 12.13 4.56
C VAL A 177 -23.56 11.18 3.99
N VAL A 178 -22.84 11.61 2.96
CA VAL A 178 -21.76 10.84 2.35
C VAL A 178 -20.63 10.75 3.37
N GLU A 179 -20.53 9.64 4.10
CA GLU A 179 -19.31 9.28 4.80
C GLU A 179 -18.22 8.99 3.76
N GLU A 180 -17.17 9.81 3.78
CA GLU A 180 -16.03 9.70 2.88
C GLU A 180 -15.30 8.37 3.10
N ARG A 181 -15.06 7.65 2.00
CA ARG A 181 -14.30 6.40 1.97
C ARG A 181 -12.91 6.60 2.59
N LEU A 182 -12.59 5.78 3.60
CA LEU A 182 -11.33 5.83 4.36
C LEU A 182 -10.09 5.34 3.58
N PHE A 183 -10.27 4.60 2.49
CA PHE A 183 -9.16 4.10 1.66
C PHE A 183 -9.50 4.17 0.17
N ARG A 184 -8.65 4.81 -0.64
CA ARG A 184 -8.64 4.67 -2.11
C ARG A 184 -7.61 3.59 -2.48
N PRO A 185 -7.94 2.61 -3.35
CA PRO A 185 -6.96 1.63 -3.79
C PRO A 185 -5.89 2.31 -4.65
N THR A 186 -4.65 2.33 -4.16
CA THR A 186 -3.46 2.57 -4.97
C THR A 186 -2.93 1.22 -5.42
N ASN A 187 -2.80 1.02 -6.74
CA ASN A 187 -2.10 -0.06 -7.46
C ASN A 187 -3.00 -1.12 -8.14
N GLY A 188 -3.38 -0.81 -9.39
CA GLY A 188 -3.55 -1.78 -10.47
C GLY A 188 -2.84 -1.23 -11.73
N PRO A 189 -2.25 -2.06 -12.60
CA PRO A 189 -1.70 -1.58 -13.87
C PRO A 189 -2.87 -1.29 -14.84
N ASP A 190 -2.75 -0.17 -15.55
CA ASP A 190 -3.69 0.36 -16.55
C ASP A 190 -5.02 0.93 -16.01
N ASN A 191 -5.14 2.27 -15.98
CA ASN A 191 -6.23 2.99 -16.65
C ASN A 191 -6.02 4.52 -16.64
N GLU A 192 -6.22 5.10 -17.82
CA GLU A 192 -6.35 6.53 -18.12
C GLU A 192 -7.46 7.22 -17.30
N PRO A 193 -7.53 8.57 -17.28
CA PRO A 193 -8.72 9.29 -16.80
C PRO A 193 -9.85 9.11 -17.82
N ASN A 194 -10.35 7.89 -17.94
CA ASN A 194 -11.72 7.70 -18.38
C ASN A 194 -12.59 8.29 -17.27
N ILE A 195 -13.56 9.12 -17.64
CA ILE A 195 -14.78 9.28 -16.84
C ILE A 195 -15.15 7.85 -16.44
N LEU A 196 -14.92 7.47 -15.18
CA LEU A 196 -15.20 6.11 -14.73
C LEU A 196 -16.65 5.87 -15.12
N PRO A 197 -16.97 4.90 -16.00
CA PRO A 197 -18.36 4.53 -16.20
C PRO A 197 -18.86 4.23 -14.79
N ALA A 198 -19.96 4.88 -14.39
CA ALA A 198 -20.48 4.80 -13.03
C ALA A 198 -20.37 3.33 -12.59
N GLN A 199 -19.51 2.98 -11.63
CA GLN A 199 -19.26 1.56 -11.35
C GLN A 199 -20.58 0.93 -10.89
N SER A 200 -20.93 -0.25 -11.41
CA SER A 200 -22.15 -0.93 -10.96
C SER A 200 -22.06 -1.24 -9.47
N LYS A 201 -23.18 -1.20 -8.73
CA LYS A 201 -23.20 -1.51 -7.29
C LYS A 201 -22.54 -2.86 -6.98
N LEU A 202 -22.69 -3.82 -7.88
CA LEU A 202 -22.07 -5.14 -7.78
C LEU A 202 -20.53 -5.09 -7.87
N GLN A 203 -19.97 -4.37 -8.85
CA GLN A 203 -18.51 -4.22 -8.95
C GLN A 203 -17.94 -3.50 -7.74
N LEU A 204 -18.64 -2.49 -7.22
CA LEU A 204 -18.24 -1.80 -6.00
C LEU A 204 -18.18 -2.76 -4.81
N LEU A 205 -19.18 -3.62 -4.64
CA LEU A 205 -19.18 -4.63 -3.56
C LEU A 205 -18.02 -5.63 -3.69
N CYS A 206 -17.70 -6.10 -4.90
CA CYS A 206 -16.52 -6.94 -5.14
C CYS A 206 -15.23 -6.24 -4.66
N HIS A 207 -15.07 -4.96 -4.99
CA HIS A 207 -13.92 -4.16 -4.57
C HIS A 207 -13.86 -3.99 -3.05
N VAL A 208 -14.98 -3.66 -2.42
CA VAL A 208 -15.07 -3.50 -0.95
C VAL A 208 -14.67 -4.80 -0.25
N ILE A 209 -15.12 -5.96 -0.75
CA ILE A 209 -14.79 -7.26 -0.14
C ILE A 209 -13.29 -7.53 -0.15
N GLN A 210 -12.60 -7.40 -1.29
CA GLN A 210 -11.18 -7.78 -1.38
C GLN A 210 -10.22 -6.66 -0.95
N TYR A 211 -10.48 -5.42 -1.35
CA TYR A 211 -9.54 -4.31 -1.15
C TYR A 211 -9.76 -3.54 0.14
N GLU A 212 -10.95 -3.64 0.76
CA GLU A 212 -11.25 -2.95 2.02
C GLU A 212 -11.42 -3.96 3.17
N LEU A 213 -12.44 -4.82 3.11
CA LEU A 213 -12.79 -5.72 4.22
C LEU A 213 -11.77 -6.86 4.40
N LEU A 214 -11.34 -7.51 3.32
CA LEU A 214 -10.28 -8.51 3.42
C LEU A 214 -8.96 -7.87 3.84
N ALA A 215 -8.58 -6.73 3.29
CA ALA A 215 -7.37 -6.02 3.72
C ALA A 215 -7.41 -5.64 5.21
N LYS A 216 -8.60 -5.32 5.75
CA LYS A 216 -8.83 -5.07 7.18
C LYS A 216 -8.68 -6.33 8.03
N HIS A 217 -9.14 -7.50 7.56
CA HIS A 217 -9.24 -8.71 8.37
C HIS A 217 -8.10 -9.73 8.15
N ASP A 218 -7.50 -9.79 6.96
CA ASP A 218 -6.31 -10.56 6.61
C ASP A 218 -5.48 -9.83 5.53
N PRO A 219 -4.62 -8.87 5.93
CA PRO A 219 -3.84 -8.06 5.01
C PRO A 219 -2.79 -8.88 4.24
N GLN A 220 -2.33 -10.01 4.78
CA GLN A 220 -1.36 -10.87 4.11
C GLN A 220 -1.99 -11.57 2.91
N LEU A 221 -3.21 -12.09 3.06
CA LEU A 221 -3.96 -12.66 1.96
C LEU A 221 -4.36 -11.59 0.94
N ALA A 222 -4.84 -10.42 1.38
CA ALA A 222 -5.20 -9.32 0.47
C ALA A 222 -4.02 -8.89 -0.41
N CYS A 223 -2.84 -8.71 0.20
CA CYS A 223 -1.62 -8.36 -0.52
C CYS A 223 -1.19 -9.47 -1.48
N HIS A 224 -1.28 -10.74 -1.05
CA HIS A 224 -0.98 -11.88 -1.91
C HIS A 224 -1.86 -11.92 -3.16
N LEU A 225 -3.19 -11.85 -3.00
CA LEU A 225 -4.15 -11.85 -4.10
C LEU A 225 -3.91 -10.67 -5.07
N GLN A 226 -3.55 -9.50 -4.55
CA GLN A 226 -3.19 -8.34 -5.37
C GLN A 226 -1.87 -8.55 -6.13
N ASN A 227 -0.84 -9.09 -5.48
CA ASN A 227 0.48 -9.33 -6.08
C ASN A 227 0.41 -10.35 -7.22
N ILE A 228 -0.40 -11.39 -7.07
CA ILE A 228 -0.65 -12.39 -8.13
C ILE A 228 -1.75 -11.95 -9.10
N GLN A 229 -2.26 -10.72 -9.01
CA GLN A 229 -3.23 -10.12 -9.93
C GLN A 229 -4.58 -10.86 -10.02
N ILE A 230 -5.11 -11.33 -8.90
CA ILE A 230 -6.49 -11.85 -8.84
C ILE A 230 -7.45 -10.68 -8.63
N LEU A 231 -8.28 -10.46 -9.65
CA LEU A 231 -9.34 -9.46 -9.60
C LEU A 231 -10.54 -10.00 -8.81
N PRO A 232 -11.15 -9.20 -7.91
CA PRO A 232 -12.27 -9.66 -7.10
C PRO A 232 -13.47 -10.07 -7.95
N GLU A 233 -13.66 -9.45 -9.12
CA GLU A 233 -14.73 -9.81 -10.06
C GLU A 233 -14.66 -11.26 -10.51
N THR A 234 -13.46 -11.86 -10.57
CA THR A 234 -13.27 -13.22 -11.10
C THR A 234 -13.98 -14.28 -10.25
N TYR A 235 -14.18 -14.03 -8.95
CA TYR A 235 -14.85 -14.97 -8.05
C TYR A 235 -16.04 -14.35 -7.28
N CYS A 236 -15.93 -13.09 -6.81
CA CYS A 236 -16.97 -12.44 -6.00
C CYS A 236 -18.27 -12.19 -6.77
N LEU A 237 -18.23 -12.00 -8.10
CA LEU A 237 -19.46 -11.77 -8.88
C LEU A 237 -20.46 -12.92 -8.71
N ARG A 238 -19.95 -14.16 -8.76
CA ARG A 238 -20.73 -15.38 -8.56
C ARG A 238 -21.24 -15.46 -7.12
N TRP A 239 -20.37 -15.24 -6.14
CA TRP A 239 -20.70 -15.33 -4.71
C TRP A 239 -21.83 -14.37 -4.32
N LEU A 240 -21.75 -13.12 -4.79
CA LEU A 240 -22.73 -12.07 -4.50
C LEU A 240 -24.05 -12.28 -5.23
N ARG A 241 -24.02 -12.60 -6.53
CA ARG A 241 -25.25 -12.84 -7.30
C ARG A 241 -25.98 -14.10 -6.87
N LEU A 242 -25.28 -15.11 -6.38
CA LEU A 242 -25.89 -16.38 -5.98
C LEU A 242 -26.13 -16.49 -4.48
N LEU A 243 -25.86 -15.42 -3.70
CA LEU A 243 -25.91 -15.46 -2.23
C LEU A 243 -25.21 -16.69 -1.65
N LEU A 244 -24.02 -16.99 -2.18
CA LEU A 244 -23.18 -18.15 -1.83
C LEU A 244 -23.84 -19.53 -2.05
N ALA A 245 -24.95 -19.63 -2.79
CA ALA A 245 -25.68 -20.89 -3.02
C ALA A 245 -24.83 -22.01 -3.67
N ARG A 246 -23.77 -21.65 -4.39
CA ARG A 246 -22.83 -22.61 -5.00
C ARG A 246 -21.60 -22.92 -4.14
N GLU A 247 -21.40 -22.22 -3.02
CA GLU A 247 -20.28 -22.52 -2.10
C GLU A 247 -20.65 -23.57 -1.05
N PHE A 248 -21.95 -23.84 -0.89
CA PHE A 248 -22.48 -24.71 0.15
C PHE A 248 -23.45 -25.74 -0.45
N ALA A 249 -23.47 -26.95 0.11
CA ALA A 249 -24.57 -27.90 -0.14
C ALA A 249 -25.92 -27.30 0.28
N LEU A 250 -27.03 -27.74 -0.33
CA LEU A 250 -28.34 -27.10 -0.16
C LEU A 250 -28.75 -26.87 1.31
N ASP A 251 -28.59 -27.87 2.18
CA ASP A 251 -28.89 -27.74 3.62
C ASP A 251 -28.05 -26.68 4.33
N GLN A 252 -26.79 -26.53 3.93
CA GLN A 252 -25.86 -25.54 4.48
C GLN A 252 -26.14 -24.15 3.90
N ALA A 253 -26.49 -24.05 2.62
CA ALA A 253 -26.90 -22.80 1.98
C ALA A 253 -28.14 -22.21 2.66
N LEU A 254 -29.13 -23.05 3.02
CA LEU A 254 -30.31 -22.61 3.79
C LEU A 254 -29.93 -22.02 5.16
N ARG A 255 -28.90 -22.55 5.83
CA ARG A 255 -28.41 -21.98 7.11
C ARG A 255 -27.76 -20.61 6.92
N VAL A 256 -26.98 -20.44 5.84
CA VAL A 256 -26.38 -19.15 5.48
C VAL A 256 -27.47 -18.12 5.17
N TRP A 257 -28.51 -18.53 4.43
CA TRP A 257 -29.65 -17.66 4.11
C TRP A 257 -30.49 -17.31 5.34
N ASP A 258 -30.70 -18.27 6.26
CA ASP A 258 -31.33 -18.02 7.56
C ASP A 258 -30.58 -16.91 8.34
N ALA A 259 -29.25 -17.01 8.43
CA ALA A 259 -28.42 -16.04 9.14
C ALA A 259 -28.41 -14.65 8.46
N LEU A 260 -28.31 -14.61 7.13
CA LEU A 260 -28.36 -13.39 6.32
C LEU A 260 -29.66 -12.61 6.57
N LEU A 261 -30.80 -13.29 6.52
CA LEU A 261 -32.10 -12.66 6.69
C LEU A 261 -32.37 -12.27 8.14
N GLU A 262 -32.06 -13.15 9.10
CA GLU A 262 -32.23 -12.85 10.53
C GLU A 262 -31.43 -11.60 10.93
N HIS A 263 -30.20 -11.47 10.43
CA HIS A 263 -29.36 -10.32 10.70
C HIS A 263 -29.89 -9.04 10.05
N SER A 264 -30.40 -9.12 8.81
CA SER A 264 -31.06 -7.99 8.14
C SER A 264 -32.31 -7.50 8.90
N HIS A 265 -33.12 -8.42 9.43
CA HIS A 265 -34.31 -8.08 10.23
C HIS A 265 -33.99 -7.36 11.56
N MET A 266 -32.78 -7.53 12.10
CA MET A 266 -32.33 -6.92 13.35
C MET A 266 -31.79 -5.49 13.16
N GLN A 267 -31.61 -5.02 11.93
CA GLN A 267 -31.10 -3.68 11.62
C GLN A 267 -32.23 -2.68 11.35
N GLU A 268 -32.00 -1.39 11.67
CA GLU A 268 -32.99 -0.31 11.49
C GLU A 268 -33.36 -0.09 10.00
N SER A 269 -32.53 -0.57 9.07
CA SER A 269 -32.72 -0.51 7.62
C SER A 269 -32.72 -1.92 7.00
N PRO A 270 -33.86 -2.64 6.97
CA PRO A 270 -33.95 -4.05 6.56
C PRO A 270 -33.72 -4.30 5.04
N ALA A 271 -33.26 -3.29 4.30
CA ALA A 271 -33.04 -3.35 2.85
C ALA A 271 -31.61 -3.73 2.45
N GLU A 272 -30.65 -3.87 3.39
CA GLU A 272 -29.24 -4.15 3.09
C GLU A 272 -28.77 -5.47 3.71
N LEU A 273 -28.20 -6.38 2.91
CA LEU A 273 -27.54 -7.61 3.42
C LEU A 273 -26.12 -7.28 3.89
N THR A 274 -26.02 -6.56 4.99
CA THR A 274 -24.75 -6.10 5.60
C THR A 274 -23.83 -7.24 5.99
N LEU A 275 -24.36 -8.42 6.32
CA LEU A 275 -23.58 -9.62 6.65
C LEU A 275 -22.97 -10.32 5.42
N LEU A 276 -23.52 -10.12 4.21
CA LEU A 276 -23.08 -10.81 2.99
C LEU A 276 -21.61 -10.53 2.63
N PRO A 277 -21.12 -9.27 2.62
CA PRO A 277 -19.71 -8.98 2.41
C PRO A 277 -18.79 -9.68 3.43
N TYR A 278 -19.19 -9.76 4.71
CA TYR A 278 -18.40 -10.41 5.76
C TYR A 278 -18.38 -11.93 5.61
N LEU A 279 -19.45 -12.56 5.12
CA LEU A 279 -19.45 -13.99 4.78
C LEU A 279 -18.45 -14.28 3.65
N CYS A 280 -18.37 -13.42 2.63
CA CYS A 280 -17.36 -13.57 1.57
C CYS A 280 -15.93 -13.45 2.13
N VAL A 281 -15.68 -12.50 3.04
CA VAL A 281 -14.37 -12.36 3.69
C VAL A 281 -14.06 -13.54 4.59
N ALA A 282 -15.03 -14.04 5.36
CA ALA A 282 -14.85 -15.21 6.22
C ALA A 282 -14.44 -16.46 5.42
N ILE A 283 -15.00 -16.68 4.23
CA ILE A 283 -14.57 -17.75 3.32
C ILE A 283 -13.11 -17.55 2.87
N LEU A 284 -12.72 -16.34 2.50
CA LEU A 284 -11.34 -16.03 2.09
C LEU A 284 -10.34 -16.26 3.22
N VAL A 285 -10.66 -15.77 4.42
CA VAL A 285 -9.84 -15.94 5.64
C VAL A 285 -9.71 -17.42 6.00
N HIS A 286 -10.80 -18.19 5.90
CA HIS A 286 -10.77 -19.64 6.16
C HIS A 286 -9.74 -20.37 5.29
N PHE A 287 -9.59 -19.97 4.03
CA PHE A 287 -8.61 -20.55 3.10
C PHE A 287 -7.29 -19.78 3.01
N SER A 288 -7.05 -18.81 3.89
CA SER A 288 -5.90 -17.91 3.82
C SER A 288 -4.56 -18.61 3.69
N ALA A 289 -4.29 -19.61 4.54
CA ALA A 289 -3.03 -20.35 4.50
C ALA A 289 -2.83 -21.09 3.16
N THR A 290 -3.89 -21.72 2.65
CA THR A 290 -3.87 -22.43 1.38
C THR A 290 -3.70 -21.47 0.22
N LEU A 291 -4.50 -20.40 0.14
CA LEU A 291 -4.43 -19.40 -0.92
C LEU A 291 -3.04 -18.73 -0.99
N ARG A 292 -2.45 -18.37 0.15
CA ARG A 292 -1.09 -17.79 0.20
C ARG A 292 0.02 -18.72 -0.29
N SER A 293 -0.21 -20.03 -0.27
CA SER A 293 0.74 -21.03 -0.78
C SER A 293 0.63 -21.28 -2.29
N GLN A 294 -0.40 -20.75 -2.96
CA GLN A 294 -0.69 -20.98 -4.37
C GLN A 294 -0.34 -19.76 -5.22
N ASP A 295 -0.07 -20.00 -6.51
CA ASP A 295 0.07 -18.96 -7.52
C ASP A 295 -1.31 -18.49 -8.05
N ASN A 296 -1.32 -17.60 -9.05
CA ASN A 296 -2.55 -17.10 -9.66
C ASN A 296 -3.50 -18.23 -10.08
N THR A 297 -2.97 -19.24 -10.79
CA THR A 297 -3.78 -20.35 -11.31
C THR A 297 -4.35 -21.21 -10.19
N GLY A 298 -3.54 -21.58 -9.19
CA GLY A 298 -3.99 -22.38 -8.05
C GLY A 298 -5.04 -21.66 -7.19
N CYS A 299 -4.89 -20.36 -6.98
CA CYS A 299 -5.88 -19.55 -6.29
C CYS A 299 -7.20 -19.46 -7.07
N LEU A 300 -7.15 -19.24 -8.39
CA LEU A 300 -8.36 -19.22 -9.22
C LEU A 300 -9.07 -20.58 -9.25
N GLN A 301 -8.32 -21.69 -9.32
CA GLN A 301 -8.88 -23.04 -9.21
C GLN A 301 -9.61 -23.23 -7.88
N LEU A 302 -9.07 -22.70 -6.77
CA LEU A 302 -9.70 -22.79 -5.46
C LEU A 302 -10.96 -21.91 -5.36
N LEU A 303 -10.90 -20.65 -5.82
CA LEU A 303 -11.99 -19.68 -5.65
C LEU A 303 -13.15 -19.85 -6.66
N MET A 304 -12.87 -20.42 -7.83
CA MET A 304 -13.87 -20.60 -8.90
C MET A 304 -14.64 -21.92 -8.81
N HIS A 305 -14.19 -22.89 -8.01
CA HIS A 305 -14.85 -24.18 -7.83
C HIS A 305 -15.45 -24.34 -6.43
N PRO A 306 -16.55 -25.11 -6.26
CA PRO A 306 -17.13 -25.37 -4.94
C PRO A 306 -16.12 -25.99 -3.97
N LEU A 307 -15.99 -25.40 -2.78
CA LEU A 307 -14.94 -25.71 -1.81
C LEU A 307 -15.35 -26.90 -0.93
N SER A 308 -14.67 -28.03 -1.04
CA SER A 308 -15.07 -29.33 -0.45
C SER A 308 -14.92 -29.46 1.08
N SER A 309 -14.79 -28.35 1.82
CA SER A 309 -14.55 -28.33 3.28
C SER A 309 -15.28 -27.22 4.06
N LEU A 310 -16.18 -26.46 3.43
CA LEU A 310 -16.87 -25.36 4.10
C LEU A 310 -18.02 -25.83 5.01
N HIS A 311 -17.99 -25.41 6.28
CA HIS A 311 -19.11 -25.58 7.22
C HIS A 311 -19.82 -24.25 7.47
N ALA A 312 -21.14 -24.19 7.21
CA ALA A 312 -21.88 -22.93 7.24
C ALA A 312 -21.80 -22.23 8.60
N GLN A 313 -21.93 -22.98 9.71
CA GLN A 313 -21.94 -22.39 11.05
C GLN A 313 -20.63 -21.66 11.35
N THR A 314 -19.48 -22.29 11.08
CA THR A 314 -18.15 -21.71 11.31
C THR A 314 -17.94 -20.42 10.52
N ILE A 315 -18.43 -20.36 9.29
CA ILE A 315 -18.33 -19.17 8.43
C ILE A 315 -19.27 -18.07 8.92
N ILE A 316 -20.49 -18.41 9.35
CA ILE A 316 -21.46 -17.47 9.92
C ILE A 316 -20.91 -16.84 11.20
N ASP A 317 -20.44 -17.66 12.15
CA ASP A 317 -19.87 -17.18 13.42
C ASP A 317 -18.68 -16.24 13.14
N SER A 318 -17.85 -16.61 12.17
CA SER A 318 -16.72 -15.79 11.74
C SER A 318 -17.13 -14.46 11.12
N ALA A 319 -18.15 -14.46 10.26
CA ALA A 319 -18.65 -13.25 9.62
C ALA A 319 -19.29 -12.29 10.63
N VAL A 320 -20.10 -12.81 11.56
CA VAL A 320 -20.73 -12.02 12.63
C VAL A 320 -19.68 -11.38 13.55
N LEU A 321 -18.62 -12.11 13.88
CA LEU A 321 -17.52 -11.58 14.69
C LEU A 321 -16.67 -10.54 13.93
N MET A 322 -16.47 -10.71 12.63
CA MET A 322 -15.77 -9.72 11.79
C MET A 322 -16.56 -8.42 11.64
N GLU A 323 -17.88 -8.52 11.52
CA GLU A 323 -18.78 -7.36 11.44
C GLU A 323 -18.89 -6.63 12.79
N ASN A 324 -19.06 -7.36 13.89
CA ASN A 324 -19.12 -6.79 15.23
C ASN A 324 -18.29 -7.61 16.24
N PRO A 325 -17.02 -7.21 16.49
CA PRO A 325 -16.12 -7.91 17.39
C PRO A 325 -16.57 -7.96 18.86
N MET A 326 -17.59 -7.18 19.25
CA MET A 326 -18.07 -7.03 20.63
C MET A 326 -19.31 -7.91 20.94
N LYS A 327 -19.75 -8.75 20.00
CA LYS A 327 -21.03 -9.49 20.11
C LYS A 327 -20.93 -10.80 20.91
N GLU A 328 -19.73 -11.33 21.17
CA GLU A 328 -19.55 -12.59 21.92
C GLU A 328 -18.82 -12.38 23.25
N ASN A 329 -19.55 -12.47 24.37
CA ASN A 329 -18.96 -12.50 25.72
C ASN A 329 -18.60 -13.92 26.19
N THR A 330 -18.89 -14.97 25.41
CA THR A 330 -18.66 -16.37 25.83
C THR A 330 -18.48 -17.31 24.63
N HIS A 331 -17.25 -17.45 24.11
CA HIS A 331 -16.89 -18.49 23.13
C HIS A 331 -15.92 -19.52 23.77
N PRO A 332 -16.11 -20.85 23.57
CA PRO A 332 -15.34 -21.90 24.24
C PRO A 332 -13.84 -21.97 23.86
N ASP A 333 -13.45 -21.35 22.74
CA ASP A 333 -12.06 -21.33 22.27
C ASP A 333 -11.21 -20.14 22.81
N MET A 334 -11.72 -19.40 23.79
CA MET A 334 -10.98 -18.31 24.45
C MET A 334 -10.28 -18.79 25.73
N ASP A 335 -8.96 -18.63 25.82
CA ASP A 335 -8.21 -18.88 27.06
C ASP A 335 -8.22 -17.62 27.95
N VAL A 336 -8.51 -17.80 29.24
CA VAL A 336 -8.62 -16.71 30.22
C VAL A 336 -7.29 -16.54 30.96
N ALA A 337 -6.68 -15.36 30.86
CA ALA A 337 -5.53 -14.99 31.67
C ALA A 337 -5.99 -14.27 32.94
N CYS A 338 -5.98 -14.96 34.08
CA CYS A 338 -6.19 -14.34 35.39
C CYS A 338 -4.85 -13.89 35.98
N PHE A 339 -4.75 -12.61 36.37
CA PHE A 339 -3.57 -12.08 37.04
C PHE A 339 -3.73 -12.15 38.58
N GLN A 340 -2.60 -12.25 39.30
CA GLN A 340 -2.56 -12.43 40.75
C GLN A 340 -2.93 -11.13 41.52
N ASP A 341 -3.23 -11.29 42.81
CA ASP A 341 -3.59 -10.21 43.75
C ASP A 341 -2.53 -9.10 43.76
N GLY A 342 -2.96 -7.85 43.50
CA GLY A 342 -2.11 -6.65 43.44
C GLY A 342 -1.96 -5.99 42.06
N SER A 343 -2.56 -6.57 41.01
CA SER A 343 -2.66 -5.96 39.68
C SER A 343 -3.91 -5.06 39.54
N LEU A 344 -3.92 -4.14 38.55
CA LEU A 344 -5.07 -3.28 38.19
C LEU A 344 -6.36 -4.08 37.87
N GLY A 345 -6.27 -5.41 37.77
CA GLY A 345 -7.42 -6.31 37.64
C GLY A 345 -8.21 -6.07 36.37
N ILE A 346 -7.56 -6.25 35.22
CA ILE A 346 -8.22 -6.30 33.91
C ILE A 346 -8.01 -7.70 33.35
N VAL A 347 -9.10 -8.43 33.13
CA VAL A 347 -9.08 -9.77 32.54
C VAL A 347 -9.12 -9.62 31.03
N LEU A 348 -8.07 -10.06 30.35
CA LEU A 348 -7.98 -10.06 28.89
C LEU A 348 -8.20 -11.48 28.36
N THR A 349 -8.86 -11.61 27.20
CA THR A 349 -9.01 -12.88 26.49
C THR A 349 -8.27 -12.84 25.17
N ASN A 350 -7.52 -13.92 24.90
CA ASN A 350 -6.83 -14.14 23.63
C ASN A 350 -7.67 -15.12 22.79
N ALA A 351 -7.83 -14.86 21.50
CA ALA A 351 -8.61 -15.72 20.61
C ALA A 351 -7.71 -16.74 19.86
N LYS A 352 -8.24 -17.95 19.59
CA LYS A 352 -7.60 -19.00 18.79
C LYS A 352 -7.98 -18.87 17.30
N SER A 353 -7.40 -19.74 16.48
CA SER A 353 -7.44 -19.64 15.02
C SER A 353 -8.88 -19.63 14.54
N PRO A 354 -9.28 -18.67 13.67
CA PRO A 354 -8.45 -17.78 12.85
C PRO A 354 -8.11 -16.40 13.46
N TYR A 355 -8.29 -16.19 14.76
CA TYR A 355 -8.22 -14.87 15.42
C TYR A 355 -7.00 -14.65 16.33
N ASP A 356 -5.93 -15.39 16.07
CA ASP A 356 -4.67 -15.53 16.86
C ASP A 356 -3.93 -14.21 17.19
N HIS A 357 -4.39 -13.09 16.63
CA HIS A 357 -3.77 -11.77 16.71
C HIS A 357 -4.63 -10.74 17.47
N ARG A 358 -5.73 -11.14 18.13
CA ARG A 358 -6.67 -10.24 18.82
C ARG A 358 -6.73 -10.47 20.35
N LEU A 359 -6.84 -9.37 21.11
CA LEU A 359 -7.10 -9.34 22.55
C LEU A 359 -8.37 -8.52 22.84
N ALA A 360 -9.21 -8.99 23.77
CA ALA A 360 -10.41 -8.28 24.23
C ALA A 360 -10.45 -8.18 25.77
N VAL A 361 -11.06 -7.12 26.31
CA VAL A 361 -11.28 -6.95 27.76
C VAL A 361 -12.56 -7.69 28.16
N LYS A 362 -12.44 -8.68 29.03
CA LYS A 362 -13.53 -9.55 29.48
C LYS A 362 -14.23 -9.03 30.74
N GLU A 363 -13.48 -8.67 31.78
CA GLU A 363 -14.01 -8.15 33.05
C GLU A 363 -12.95 -7.38 33.84
N PHE A 364 -13.38 -6.62 34.85
CA PHE A 364 -12.51 -5.97 35.83
C PHE A 364 -12.58 -6.72 37.16
N SER A 365 -11.47 -6.80 37.90
CA SER A 365 -11.35 -7.44 39.22
C SER A 365 -10.38 -6.68 40.14
N GLY A 366 -10.19 -7.13 41.38
CA GLY A 366 -9.18 -6.58 42.30
C GLY A 366 -9.31 -5.07 42.60
N GLN A 367 -8.18 -4.37 42.65
CA GLN A 367 -8.10 -2.96 43.08
C GLN A 367 -8.86 -1.98 42.16
N ALA A 368 -9.08 -2.32 40.88
CA ALA A 368 -9.93 -1.51 40.00
C ALA A 368 -11.41 -1.55 40.39
N LEU A 369 -11.88 -2.66 40.95
CA LEU A 369 -13.25 -2.77 41.45
C LEU A 369 -13.42 -2.07 42.81
N GLU A 370 -12.39 -2.13 43.68
CA GLU A 370 -12.44 -1.57 45.04
C GLU A 370 -12.22 -0.04 45.09
N SER A 371 -11.47 0.54 44.15
CA SER A 371 -11.13 1.98 44.19
C SER A 371 -12.26 2.92 43.80
N GLY A 372 -13.27 2.45 43.05
CA GLY A 372 -14.38 3.26 42.54
C GLY A 372 -13.98 4.49 41.70
N LYS A 373 -12.70 4.59 41.30
CA LYS A 373 -12.08 5.80 40.73
C LYS A 373 -11.21 5.52 39.51
N VAL A 374 -11.44 4.44 38.79
CA VAL A 374 -10.84 4.29 37.47
C VAL A 374 -11.70 5.11 36.49
N GLN A 375 -11.26 6.33 36.16
CA GLN A 375 -11.90 7.10 35.10
C GLN A 375 -11.19 6.80 33.77
N LEU A 376 -11.99 6.52 32.74
CA LEU A 376 -11.53 6.13 31.40
C LEU A 376 -10.61 7.15 30.71
N GLY A 377 -10.48 8.37 31.27
CA GLY A 377 -9.46 9.34 30.87
C GLY A 377 -8.04 8.82 31.06
N ASP A 378 -7.81 8.02 32.10
CA ASP A 378 -6.50 7.43 32.43
C ASP A 378 -6.11 6.32 31.44
N LEU A 379 -7.10 5.66 30.81
CA LEU A 379 -6.89 4.63 29.79
C LEU A 379 -6.51 5.21 28.41
N ILE A 380 -6.93 6.45 28.13
CA ILE A 380 -6.68 7.13 26.83
C ILE A 380 -5.46 8.06 26.89
N GLU A 381 -5.08 8.56 28.08
CA GLU A 381 -3.83 9.30 28.28
C GLU A 381 -2.60 8.46 27.89
N SER A 382 -2.70 7.13 28.10
CA SER A 382 -1.74 6.11 27.65
C SER A 382 -1.65 5.94 26.12
N ILE A 383 -2.73 6.22 25.37
CA ILE A 383 -2.82 5.84 23.94
C ILE A 383 -2.30 6.93 23.01
N ASN A 384 -2.43 8.23 23.34
CA ASN A 384 -2.10 9.32 22.41
C ASN A 384 -1.50 10.60 23.03
N GLY A 385 -1.29 10.69 24.35
CA GLY A 385 -0.60 11.83 24.98
C GLY A 385 -1.27 13.22 24.89
N VAL A 386 -2.54 13.32 24.47
CA VAL A 386 -3.27 14.60 24.44
C VAL A 386 -4.13 14.75 25.71
N LYS A 387 -3.94 15.85 26.44
CA LYS A 387 -4.78 16.19 27.61
C LYS A 387 -6.18 16.61 27.14
N MET A 388 -7.14 15.70 27.24
CA MET A 388 -8.54 15.93 26.89
C MET A 388 -9.36 16.22 28.16
N TYR A 389 -9.64 17.50 28.42
CA TYR A 389 -10.54 17.89 29.51
C TYR A 389 -12.00 17.95 29.02
N LYS A 390 -12.91 17.31 29.76
CA LYS A 390 -14.39 17.44 29.66
C LYS A 390 -15.05 16.95 28.35
N ILE A 391 -14.75 15.73 27.94
CA ILE A 391 -15.55 15.02 26.92
C ILE A 391 -16.43 13.96 27.61
N SER A 392 -17.67 13.79 27.15
CA SER A 392 -18.62 12.84 27.74
C SER A 392 -18.32 11.39 27.34
N THR A 393 -18.75 10.43 28.17
CA THR A 393 -18.54 9.00 27.95
C THR A 393 -19.10 8.51 26.61
N ASP A 394 -20.16 9.13 26.10
CA ASP A 394 -20.78 8.78 24.81
C ASP A 394 -20.01 9.36 23.62
N ASP A 395 -19.39 10.53 23.75
CA ASP A 395 -18.56 11.12 22.68
C ASP A 395 -17.24 10.35 22.51
N ILE A 396 -16.72 9.76 23.59
CA ILE A 396 -15.53 8.89 23.58
C ILE A 396 -15.83 7.52 22.97
N LYS A 397 -16.99 6.93 23.28
CA LYS A 397 -17.45 5.68 22.62
C LYS A 397 -17.62 5.85 21.12
N LYS A 398 -18.13 7.01 20.68
CA LYS A 398 -18.18 7.38 19.26
C LYS A 398 -16.78 7.48 18.65
N HIS A 399 -15.81 8.09 19.34
CA HIS A 399 -14.42 8.18 18.86
C HIS A 399 -13.71 6.82 18.78
N ILE A 400 -13.91 5.93 19.75
CA ILE A 400 -13.30 4.58 19.75
C ILE A 400 -13.95 3.69 18.68
N ALA A 401 -15.26 3.80 18.46
CA ALA A 401 -15.97 3.09 17.39
C ALA A 401 -15.54 3.53 15.98
N LEU A 402 -14.98 4.74 15.85
CA LEU A 402 -14.46 5.29 14.58
C LEU A 402 -13.00 4.89 14.29
N LEU A 403 -12.30 4.21 15.22
CA LEU A 403 -10.92 3.75 15.00
C LEU A 403 -10.90 2.42 14.23
N PRO A 404 -10.28 2.35 13.03
CA PRO A 404 -10.35 1.17 12.17
C PRO A 404 -9.40 0.02 12.58
N ARG A 405 -8.85 0.02 13.81
CA ARG A 405 -7.74 -0.85 14.24
C ARG A 405 -7.89 -1.37 15.69
N PRO A 406 -7.26 -2.51 16.05
CA PRO A 406 -7.18 -2.97 17.44
C PRO A 406 -6.37 -2.01 18.32
N ILE A 407 -6.82 -1.83 19.57
CA ILE A 407 -6.16 -1.03 20.60
C ILE A 407 -5.20 -1.94 21.38
N TYR A 408 -3.92 -1.59 21.41
CA TYR A 408 -2.93 -2.26 22.25
C TYR A 408 -2.78 -1.49 23.57
N VAL A 409 -3.27 -2.07 24.67
CA VAL A 409 -3.09 -1.51 26.01
C VAL A 409 -1.79 -2.09 26.59
N SER A 410 -0.74 -1.28 26.65
CA SER A 410 0.44 -1.60 27.45
C SER A 410 0.20 -1.11 28.87
N PHE A 411 0.28 -2.01 29.85
CA PHE A 411 0.28 -1.61 31.26
C PHE A 411 1.69 -1.22 31.64
N LEU A 412 1.87 0.03 32.07
CA LEU A 412 3.00 0.39 32.91
C LEU A 412 3.03 -0.57 34.10
N HIS A 413 4.16 -1.23 34.31
CA HIS A 413 4.61 -1.51 35.67
C HIS A 413 5.01 -0.15 36.29
N VAL A 414 4.03 0.64 36.74
CA VAL A 414 4.29 1.79 37.61
C VAL A 414 4.58 1.23 39.00
N ILE A 415 5.81 0.80 39.25
CA ILE A 415 6.33 0.84 40.63
C ILE A 415 7.67 1.58 40.72
N ASP A 416 8.47 1.72 39.67
CA ASP A 416 9.83 2.26 39.86
C ASP A 416 10.22 3.51 39.02
N SER A 417 9.33 4.48 38.74
CA SER A 417 9.83 5.75 38.14
C SER A 417 8.86 6.95 38.15
N ILE A 418 8.48 7.44 39.32
CA ILE A 418 8.57 8.88 39.67
C ILE A 418 8.80 8.92 41.19
N PRO A 419 9.96 9.38 41.70
CA PRO A 419 10.09 9.60 43.14
C PRO A 419 9.12 10.69 43.56
N GLN A 420 8.29 10.43 44.57
CA GLN A 420 7.60 11.50 45.28
C GLN A 420 8.67 12.41 45.91
N GLU A 421 8.47 13.72 45.89
CA GLU A 421 9.38 14.74 46.48
C GLU A 421 9.73 14.53 47.97
N HIS A 422 9.19 13.50 48.62
CA HIS A 422 9.43 13.13 50.01
C HIS A 422 10.47 12.00 50.22
N GLU A 423 10.95 11.32 49.18
CA GLU A 423 11.93 10.21 49.32
C GLU A 423 13.40 10.61 49.12
N ALA A 424 13.69 11.90 48.92
CA ALA A 424 15.04 12.41 48.67
C ALA A 424 15.98 12.47 49.90
N ASN A 425 15.61 11.89 51.05
CA ASN A 425 16.35 12.05 52.31
C ASN A 425 16.78 10.74 53.01
N ASP A 426 16.64 9.57 52.38
CA ASP A 426 17.23 8.34 52.92
C ASP A 426 18.62 8.07 52.28
N PRO A 427 19.72 8.17 53.05
CA PRO A 427 21.08 7.97 52.53
C PRO A 427 21.40 6.50 52.20
N THR A 428 20.44 5.57 52.33
CA THR A 428 20.65 4.14 52.07
C THR A 428 20.05 3.62 50.76
N ILE A 429 19.35 4.45 49.99
CA ILE A 429 18.73 4.10 48.71
C ILE A 429 19.56 4.72 47.57
N ALA A 430 20.04 3.87 46.64
CA ALA A 430 20.76 4.32 45.45
C ALA A 430 19.86 5.18 44.54
N PRO A 431 20.40 6.11 43.74
CA PRO A 431 19.59 7.03 42.93
C PRO A 431 18.69 6.29 41.93
N PRO A 432 17.58 6.90 41.45
CA PRO A 432 16.64 6.26 40.54
C PRO A 432 17.31 5.96 39.18
N ASP A 433 17.02 4.78 38.62
CA ASP A 433 17.48 4.26 37.33
C ASP A 433 17.46 5.32 36.20
N ASP A 434 18.64 5.66 35.64
CA ASP A 434 18.83 6.64 34.56
C ASP A 434 18.15 6.18 33.24
N LEU A 435 16.93 6.66 32.96
CA LEU A 435 16.28 6.53 31.65
C LEU A 435 17.04 7.33 30.57
N PRO A 436 17.12 6.83 29.32
CA PRO A 436 17.74 7.58 28.23
C PRO A 436 16.91 8.82 27.85
N PRO A 437 17.54 9.88 27.30
CA PRO A 437 16.82 11.09 26.92
C PRO A 437 15.89 10.82 25.73
N PHE A 438 14.57 10.94 25.93
CA PHE A 438 13.57 10.80 24.87
C PHE A 438 13.25 12.15 24.21
N PHE A 439 12.92 12.13 22.93
CA PHE A 439 12.38 13.31 22.22
C PHE A 439 10.94 13.62 22.63
N ASP A 440 10.52 14.85 22.33
CA ASP A 440 9.12 15.23 22.43
C ASP A 440 8.24 14.39 21.49
N GLY A 441 7.30 13.65 22.11
CA GLY A 441 6.43 12.69 21.43
C GLY A 441 7.03 11.29 21.29
N GLU A 442 8.28 11.06 21.70
CA GLU A 442 8.87 9.72 21.76
C GLU A 442 8.36 8.99 23.01
N GLN A 443 7.82 7.79 22.81
CA GLN A 443 7.24 6.97 23.86
C GLN A 443 8.00 5.65 23.95
N CYS A 444 8.38 5.24 25.16
CA CYS A 444 8.99 3.93 25.39
C CYS A 444 7.90 2.85 25.52
N TYR A 445 7.88 1.89 24.60
CA TYR A 445 6.92 0.78 24.61
C TYR A 445 7.39 -0.43 25.41
N ALA A 446 8.70 -0.69 25.40
CA ALA A 446 9.28 -1.82 26.12
C ALA A 446 10.76 -1.55 26.44
N HIS A 447 11.26 -2.16 27.51
CA HIS A 447 12.69 -2.31 27.74
C HIS A 447 13.00 -3.67 28.36
N VAL A 448 14.24 -4.12 28.21
CA VAL A 448 14.68 -5.44 28.72
C VAL A 448 16.17 -5.45 29.01
N GLU A 449 16.55 -6.14 30.08
CA GLU A 449 17.95 -6.44 30.35
C GLU A 449 18.44 -7.50 29.36
N THR A 450 19.48 -7.19 28.60
CA THR A 450 20.01 -8.06 27.57
C THR A 450 21.53 -7.93 27.51
N SER A 451 22.17 -8.63 26.60
CA SER A 451 23.58 -8.39 26.31
C SER A 451 23.80 -8.22 24.82
N MET A 452 24.47 -7.14 24.45
CA MET A 452 24.80 -6.84 23.06
C MET A 452 26.16 -7.44 22.71
N HIS A 453 26.24 -8.12 21.57
CA HIS A 453 27.48 -8.59 20.98
C HIS A 453 28.29 -7.38 20.53
N GLN A 454 29.53 -7.28 21.01
CA GLN A 454 30.45 -6.22 20.64
C GLN A 454 31.76 -6.83 20.08
N PRO A 455 32.05 -6.61 18.78
CA PRO A 455 33.34 -6.93 18.21
C PRO A 455 34.42 -5.97 18.75
N ILE A 456 35.57 -6.53 19.14
CA ILE A 456 36.78 -5.81 19.53
C ILE A 456 37.89 -6.21 18.57
N PHE A 457 38.37 -5.24 17.79
CA PHE A 457 39.54 -5.42 16.95
C PHE A 457 40.83 -5.18 17.73
N HIS A 458 41.74 -6.15 17.71
CA HIS A 458 43.07 -6.02 18.29
C HIS A 458 44.10 -5.74 17.19
N ALA A 459 44.36 -4.45 16.94
CA ALA A 459 45.22 -3.98 15.84
C ALA A 459 46.62 -4.64 15.76
N PRO A 460 47.35 -4.88 16.88
CA PRO A 460 48.68 -5.49 16.80
C PRO A 460 48.69 -6.95 16.30
N SER A 461 47.64 -7.72 16.58
CA SER A 461 47.55 -9.13 16.13
C SER A 461 46.70 -9.30 14.87
N GLY A 462 45.97 -8.25 14.46
CA GLY A 462 45.00 -8.33 13.37
C GLY A 462 43.80 -9.24 13.67
N SER A 463 43.61 -9.67 14.92
CA SER A 463 42.52 -10.55 15.32
C SER A 463 41.31 -9.75 15.79
N CYS A 464 40.12 -10.13 15.34
CA CYS A 464 38.85 -9.66 15.90
C CYS A 464 38.39 -10.65 16.97
N MET A 465 38.24 -10.19 18.21
CA MET A 465 37.56 -10.92 19.28
C MET A 465 36.15 -10.36 19.42
N SER A 466 35.26 -11.08 20.09
CA SER A 466 33.96 -10.53 20.45
C SER A 466 33.58 -10.93 21.86
N HIS A 467 32.88 -10.05 22.56
CA HIS A 467 32.31 -10.32 23.87
C HIS A 467 30.88 -9.78 23.91
N PHE A 468 30.13 -10.19 24.94
CA PHE A 468 28.80 -9.65 25.19
C PHE A 468 28.90 -8.61 26.31
N VAL A 469 28.39 -7.42 26.03
CA VAL A 469 28.25 -6.34 27.02
C VAL A 469 26.83 -6.36 27.55
N SER A 470 26.67 -6.46 28.87
CA SER A 470 25.35 -6.39 29.50
C SER A 470 24.85 -4.95 29.57
N GLY A 471 23.55 -4.78 29.39
CA GLY A 471 22.89 -3.49 29.44
C GLY A 471 21.39 -3.63 29.15
N ARG A 472 20.72 -2.50 29.04
CA ARG A 472 19.27 -2.41 28.85
C ARG A 472 18.96 -1.97 27.42
N LEU A 473 18.14 -2.74 26.72
CA LEU A 473 17.61 -2.40 25.40
C LEU A 473 16.22 -1.78 25.56
N PHE A 474 16.03 -0.56 25.07
CA PHE A 474 14.76 0.15 25.03
C PHE A 474 14.21 0.17 23.60
N LEU A 475 12.90 -0.03 23.46
CA LEU A 475 12.15 0.13 22.24
C LEU A 475 11.18 1.29 22.40
N THR A 476 11.35 2.32 21.58
CA THR A 476 10.48 3.49 21.58
C THR A 476 9.65 3.56 20.30
N SER A 477 8.73 4.53 20.24
CA SER A 477 8.00 4.89 19.02
C SER A 477 8.90 5.41 17.89
N TYR A 478 10.16 5.73 18.19
CA TYR A 478 11.12 6.24 17.21
C TYR A 478 12.31 5.30 16.98
N ARG A 479 12.93 4.76 18.02
CA ARG A 479 14.25 4.10 17.95
C ARG A 479 14.39 2.94 18.93
N CYS A 480 15.37 2.09 18.64
CA CYS A 480 15.93 1.16 19.59
C CYS A 480 17.18 1.79 20.21
N LEU A 481 17.32 1.70 21.53
CA LEU A 481 18.44 2.25 22.29
C LEU A 481 19.02 1.17 23.19
N PHE A 482 20.31 0.88 23.06
CA PHE A 482 21.01 0.00 23.98
C PHE A 482 21.93 0.81 24.89
N GLN A 483 21.60 0.82 26.18
CA GLN A 483 22.32 1.54 27.23
C GLN A 483 23.06 0.56 28.13
N SER A 484 24.37 0.77 28.26
CA SER A 484 25.22 0.06 29.21
C SER A 484 25.48 0.93 30.45
N THR A 485 26.26 0.42 31.41
CA THR A 485 26.74 1.20 32.56
C THR A 485 27.60 2.41 32.16
N THR A 486 28.17 2.43 30.94
CA THR A 486 28.98 3.53 30.43
C THR A 486 28.19 4.51 29.54
N GLY A 487 26.86 4.36 29.45
CA GLY A 487 25.99 5.17 28.60
C GLY A 487 25.45 4.41 27.38
N ILE A 488 24.86 5.16 26.43
CA ILE A 488 24.29 4.62 25.19
C ILE A 488 25.42 4.12 24.29
N LEU A 489 25.43 2.82 24.00
CA LEU A 489 26.43 2.20 23.12
C LEU A 489 25.93 1.99 21.71
N TRP A 490 24.61 1.90 21.51
CA TRP A 490 24.01 1.68 20.20
C TRP A 490 22.62 2.28 20.13
N GLU A 491 22.30 2.87 18.99
CA GLU A 491 20.96 3.36 18.70
C GLU A 491 20.64 3.26 17.20
N ILE A 492 19.38 3.01 16.88
CA ILE A 492 18.89 3.04 15.49
C ILE A 492 17.41 3.44 15.48
N PRO A 493 16.95 4.31 14.56
CA PRO A 493 15.52 4.49 14.35
C PRO A 493 14.86 3.15 14.00
N ILE A 494 13.70 2.88 14.60
CA ILE A 494 13.07 1.57 14.56
C ILE A 494 12.66 1.19 13.13
N LEU A 495 12.25 2.17 12.32
CA LEU A 495 11.93 2.00 10.89
C LEU A 495 13.17 1.92 9.98
N SER A 496 14.37 2.10 10.54
CA SER A 496 15.64 1.83 9.83
C SER A 496 16.08 0.37 9.97
N ILE A 497 15.38 -0.46 10.74
CA ILE A 497 15.59 -1.90 10.76
C ILE A 497 15.10 -2.49 9.43
N ALA A 498 15.99 -3.20 8.74
CA ALA A 498 15.71 -3.86 7.47
C ALA A 498 15.15 -5.27 7.69
N SER A 499 15.73 -6.03 8.62
CA SER A 499 15.27 -7.38 8.98
C SER A 499 15.61 -7.71 10.44
N ILE A 500 14.82 -8.63 11.00
CA ILE A 500 14.99 -9.18 12.35
C ILE A 500 15.14 -10.69 12.18
N VAL A 501 16.23 -11.26 12.70
CA VAL A 501 16.50 -12.70 12.69
C VAL A 501 16.59 -13.18 14.13
N GLY A 502 15.70 -14.07 14.55
CA GLY A 502 15.69 -14.67 15.88
C GLY A 502 16.17 -16.12 15.82
N ASP A 503 17.19 -16.45 16.60
CA ASP A 503 17.78 -17.79 16.67
C ASP A 503 17.82 -18.31 18.12
N THR A 504 17.66 -19.61 18.29
CA THR A 504 17.91 -20.32 19.55
C THR A 504 19.21 -21.11 19.43
N VAL A 505 20.25 -20.69 20.17
CA VAL A 505 21.58 -21.33 20.10
C VAL A 505 21.83 -22.11 21.40
N PRO A 506 22.12 -23.42 21.34
CA PRO A 506 22.62 -24.17 22.49
C PRO A 506 23.99 -23.62 22.92
N LEU A 507 24.20 -23.37 24.21
CA LEU A 507 25.51 -22.94 24.72
C LEU A 507 26.57 -24.04 24.47
N ASP A 508 27.55 -23.76 23.60
CA ASP A 508 28.76 -24.58 23.54
C ASP A 508 29.56 -24.41 24.84
N ALA A 509 29.80 -25.53 25.51
CA ALA A 509 30.43 -25.59 26.81
C ALA A 509 31.87 -25.05 26.76
N ASN A 510 32.12 -23.94 27.44
CA ASN A 510 33.46 -23.55 27.84
C ASN A 510 33.98 -24.62 28.82
N PRO A 511 35.08 -25.35 28.55
CA PRO A 511 35.49 -26.53 29.34
C PRO A 511 35.93 -26.23 30.78
N LEU A 512 35.88 -24.97 31.22
CA LEU A 512 36.30 -24.52 32.55
C LEU A 512 35.14 -24.11 33.48
N VAL A 513 33.88 -24.13 33.01
CA VAL A 513 32.71 -23.81 33.86
C VAL A 513 31.59 -24.82 33.60
N MET A 514 31.19 -25.57 34.63
CA MET A 514 30.00 -26.41 34.56
C MET A 514 28.74 -25.53 34.55
N VAL A 515 28.18 -25.29 33.37
CA VAL A 515 26.83 -24.75 33.20
C VAL A 515 25.86 -25.93 33.00
N PRO A 516 24.66 -25.93 33.64
CA PRO A 516 23.65 -26.98 33.45
C PRO A 516 23.26 -27.14 31.97
N ARG A 517 22.95 -28.37 31.55
CA ARG A 517 22.69 -28.75 30.14
C ARG A 517 21.38 -28.19 29.53
N ASP A 518 20.64 -27.33 30.25
CA ASP A 518 19.29 -26.85 29.86
C ASP A 518 19.18 -25.34 29.54
N THR A 519 20.26 -24.56 29.56
CA THR A 519 20.20 -23.13 29.21
C THR A 519 20.48 -22.89 27.73
N ALA A 520 19.45 -22.71 26.91
CA ALA A 520 19.58 -22.15 25.56
C ALA A 520 19.76 -20.63 25.63
N GLN A 521 20.65 -20.06 24.81
CA GLN A 521 20.71 -18.60 24.63
C GLN A 521 19.80 -18.21 23.46
N HIS A 522 18.85 -17.33 23.74
CA HIS A 522 17.97 -16.77 22.73
C HIS A 522 18.63 -15.52 22.16
N THR A 523 18.84 -15.46 20.85
CA THR A 523 19.53 -14.33 20.22
C THR A 523 18.69 -13.66 19.16
N VAL A 524 18.79 -12.33 19.07
CA VAL A 524 18.19 -11.53 18.00
C VAL A 524 19.29 -10.82 17.26
N VAL A 525 19.29 -10.90 15.94
CA VAL A 525 20.16 -10.15 15.04
C VAL A 525 19.30 -9.16 14.27
N LEU A 526 19.65 -7.87 14.38
CA LEU A 526 19.05 -6.78 13.64
C LEU A 526 19.98 -6.38 12.50
N GLN A 527 19.47 -6.42 11.28
CA GLN A 527 20.15 -5.83 10.12
C GLN A 527 19.49 -4.49 9.81
N CYS A 528 20.29 -3.43 9.72
CA CYS A 528 19.79 -2.07 9.53
C CYS A 528 20.08 -1.57 8.11
N LYS A 529 19.30 -0.58 7.67
CA LYS A 529 19.40 0.03 6.33
C LYS A 529 20.66 0.88 6.15
N ASP A 530 21.28 1.30 7.25
CA ASP A 530 22.49 2.13 7.29
C ASP A 530 23.78 1.30 7.49
N THR A 531 23.75 0.03 7.11
CA THR A 531 24.82 -0.98 7.24
C THR A 531 25.11 -1.48 8.66
N GLN A 532 24.47 -0.92 9.70
CA GLN A 532 24.64 -1.45 11.06
C GLN A 532 24.07 -2.86 11.21
N ARG A 533 24.75 -3.68 12.00
CA ARG A 533 24.29 -5.00 12.43
C ARG A 533 24.45 -5.13 13.93
N ALA A 534 23.35 -5.31 14.65
CA ALA A 534 23.35 -5.48 16.10
C ALA A 534 22.88 -6.88 16.47
N LYS A 535 23.57 -7.54 17.41
CA LYS A 535 23.18 -8.86 17.92
C LYS A 535 22.99 -8.80 19.42
N PHE A 536 21.83 -9.26 19.90
CA PHE A 536 21.47 -9.29 21.31
C PHE A 536 21.27 -10.72 21.78
N ALA A 537 21.63 -11.00 23.03
CA ALA A 537 21.43 -12.29 23.71
C ALA A 537 20.59 -12.10 24.97
N PHE A 538 19.49 -12.85 25.04
CA PHE A 538 18.51 -12.82 26.12
C PHE A 538 18.68 -14.04 27.01
N ARG A 539 18.47 -13.85 28.32
CA ARG A 539 18.59 -14.91 29.32
C ARG A 539 17.35 -15.79 29.40
N ASP A 540 16.19 -15.22 29.08
CA ASP A 540 14.88 -15.85 29.25
C ASP A 540 14.07 -15.88 27.93
N GLN A 541 13.38 -17.00 27.67
CA GLN A 541 12.59 -17.22 26.46
C GLN A 541 11.35 -16.32 26.39
N GLN A 542 10.75 -16.00 27.55
CA GLN A 542 9.57 -15.15 27.63
C GLN A 542 9.94 -13.70 27.33
N GLU A 543 11.06 -13.21 27.87
CA GLU A 543 11.63 -11.89 27.55
C GLU A 543 11.98 -11.77 26.07
N PHE A 544 12.69 -12.77 25.51
CA PHE A 544 12.97 -12.84 24.07
C PHE A 544 11.70 -12.77 23.24
N SER A 545 10.70 -13.60 23.56
CA SER A 545 9.46 -13.69 22.76
C SER A 545 8.65 -12.39 22.81
N ARG A 546 8.60 -11.72 23.97
CA ARG A 546 7.92 -10.42 24.12
C ARG A 546 8.64 -9.33 23.34
N MET A 547 9.97 -9.26 23.51
CA MET A 547 10.81 -8.27 22.86
C MET A 547 10.77 -8.42 21.34
N TYR A 548 10.91 -9.64 20.83
CA TYR A 548 10.84 -9.94 19.40
C TYR A 548 9.50 -9.53 18.78
N LYS A 549 8.38 -9.84 19.46
CA LYS A 549 7.03 -9.44 19.02
C LYS A 549 6.87 -7.92 18.99
N CYS A 550 7.26 -7.23 20.07
CA CYS A 550 7.19 -5.77 20.16
C CYS A 550 8.02 -5.11 19.05
N LEU A 551 9.27 -5.54 18.90
CA LEU A 551 10.17 -5.05 17.87
C LEU A 551 9.63 -5.26 16.45
N SER A 552 9.06 -6.43 16.17
CA SER A 552 8.49 -6.74 14.85
C SER A 552 7.32 -5.81 14.51
N VAL A 553 6.47 -5.49 15.50
CA VAL A 553 5.33 -4.57 15.31
C VAL A 553 5.81 -3.15 15.06
N LEU A 554 6.79 -2.68 15.85
CA LEU A 554 7.27 -1.30 15.76
C LEU A 554 8.17 -1.05 14.54
N ALA A 555 9.00 -2.03 14.15
CA ALA A 555 9.89 -1.92 13.00
C ALA A 555 9.13 -2.07 11.66
N PHE A 556 8.00 -2.80 11.68
CA PHE A 556 7.21 -3.11 10.49
C PHE A 556 5.72 -2.76 10.70
N PRO A 557 5.40 -1.47 10.96
CA PRO A 557 4.03 -1.06 11.26
C PRO A 557 3.11 -1.24 10.04
N ALA A 558 1.83 -1.48 10.31
CA ALA A 558 0.82 -1.71 9.29
C ALA A 558 0.36 -0.41 8.59
N SER A 559 0.46 0.74 9.25
CA SER A 559 0.13 2.05 8.69
C SER A 559 1.33 2.98 8.70
N LEU A 560 1.50 3.74 7.62
CA LEU A 560 2.48 4.84 7.54
C LEU A 560 2.21 5.93 8.59
N THR A 561 0.96 6.12 9.01
CA THR A 561 0.59 7.11 10.04
C THR A 561 1.14 6.78 11.43
N ASP A 562 1.61 5.54 11.64
CA ASP A 562 2.22 5.11 12.91
C ASP A 562 3.70 5.51 12.99
N ALA A 563 4.26 6.08 11.93
CA ALA A 563 5.62 6.59 11.93
C ALA A 563 5.81 7.75 12.91
N PHE A 564 7.03 7.87 13.43
CA PHE A 564 7.37 8.86 14.43
C PHE A 564 7.14 10.31 13.98
N CYS A 565 7.27 10.61 12.68
CA CYS A 565 7.09 11.97 12.14
C CYS A 565 5.71 12.60 12.47
N PHE A 566 4.67 11.79 12.68
CA PHE A 566 3.35 12.28 13.07
C PHE A 566 3.21 12.57 14.57
N HIS A 567 4.13 12.08 15.38
CA HIS A 567 4.17 12.25 16.84
C HIS A 567 5.25 13.24 17.28
N TYR A 568 6.33 13.36 16.51
CA TYR A 568 7.46 14.24 16.79
C TYR A 568 7.02 15.71 16.86
N ARG A 569 7.29 16.38 17.98
CA ARG A 569 6.94 17.80 18.20
C ARG A 569 8.14 18.54 18.81
N PRO A 570 9.15 18.91 18.01
CA PRO A 570 10.30 19.62 18.57
C PRO A 570 9.85 20.93 19.24
N HIS A 571 10.46 21.27 20.38
CA HIS A 571 10.27 22.52 21.13
C HIS A 571 10.73 23.82 20.42
N ILE A 572 10.64 23.88 19.10
CA ILE A 572 10.98 25.05 18.29
C ILE A 572 9.67 25.72 17.88
N LEU A 573 9.57 27.05 17.94
CA LEU A 573 8.50 27.79 17.25
C LEU A 573 8.98 28.06 15.80
N PRO A 574 8.57 27.25 14.79
CA PRO A 574 9.27 27.16 13.51
C PRO A 574 8.59 27.90 12.35
N SER A 575 7.48 28.60 12.56
CA SER A 575 6.74 29.24 11.45
C SER A 575 7.56 30.29 10.67
N ASP A 576 8.71 30.74 11.21
CA ASP A 576 9.56 31.80 10.65
C ASP A 576 10.92 31.33 10.10
N LEU A 577 11.31 30.05 10.23
CA LEU A 577 12.69 29.62 9.89
C LEU A 577 12.88 29.27 8.41
N VAL A 578 11.96 28.50 7.81
CA VAL A 578 12.07 28.04 6.42
C VAL A 578 10.70 28.12 5.76
N ALA A 579 10.61 28.85 4.65
CA ALA A 579 9.38 28.94 3.87
C ALA A 579 9.02 27.57 3.25
N PRO A 580 7.72 27.24 3.10
CA PRO A 580 7.29 26.06 2.36
C PRO A 580 7.89 26.04 0.95
N PHE A 581 8.33 24.87 0.51
CA PHE A 581 8.87 24.71 -0.84
C PHE A 581 7.80 25.03 -1.89
N ASP A 582 8.13 25.96 -2.79
CA ASP A 582 7.33 26.28 -3.97
C ASP A 582 8.22 26.23 -5.21
N ILE A 583 8.01 25.20 -6.03
CA ILE A 583 8.77 24.96 -7.25
C ILE A 583 8.74 26.15 -8.22
N ARG A 584 7.71 26.99 -8.17
CA ARG A 584 7.57 28.17 -9.05
C ARG A 584 8.63 29.23 -8.76
N LEU A 585 9.10 29.31 -7.52
CA LEU A 585 10.18 30.24 -7.14
C LEU A 585 11.49 29.84 -7.82
N ASP A 586 11.79 28.54 -7.87
CA ASP A 586 12.97 28.05 -8.61
C ASP A 586 12.80 28.23 -10.12
N TYR A 587 11.60 27.99 -10.68
CA TYR A 587 11.33 28.28 -12.09
C TYR A 587 11.50 29.77 -12.44
N GLN A 588 11.10 30.67 -11.55
CA GLN A 588 11.33 32.11 -11.72
C GLN A 588 12.82 32.44 -11.69
N ARG A 589 13.57 31.89 -10.72
CA ARG A 589 15.03 32.05 -10.59
C ARG A 589 15.77 31.57 -11.84
N LEU A 590 15.35 30.45 -12.40
CA LEU A 590 15.89 29.86 -13.63
C LEU A 590 15.52 30.63 -14.91
N GLY A 591 14.64 31.64 -14.81
CA GLY A 591 14.18 32.43 -15.96
C GLY A 591 13.15 31.73 -16.83
N LEU A 592 12.61 30.58 -16.41
CA LEU A 592 11.64 29.78 -17.17
C LEU A 592 10.28 30.48 -17.31
N LEU A 593 9.99 31.47 -16.47
CA LEU A 593 8.74 32.24 -16.46
C LEU A 593 8.84 33.60 -17.17
N ASN A 594 10.04 34.01 -17.60
CA ASN A 594 10.31 35.39 -18.04
C ASN A 594 10.27 35.58 -19.58
N GLY A 595 10.08 34.51 -20.35
CA GLY A 595 10.20 34.53 -21.82
C GLY A 595 9.04 33.87 -22.56
N PRO A 596 8.95 34.07 -23.90
CA PRO A 596 7.83 33.58 -24.70
C PRO A 596 7.92 32.07 -25.04
N ARG A 597 8.97 31.37 -24.60
CA ARG A 597 9.25 29.98 -24.98
C ARG A 597 8.41 29.00 -24.17
N PHE A 598 8.24 29.27 -22.87
CA PHE A 598 7.61 28.35 -21.93
C PHE A 598 6.46 29.00 -21.15
N ARG A 599 5.54 28.16 -20.67
CA ARG A 599 4.52 28.52 -19.69
C ARG A 599 4.53 27.50 -18.57
N CYS A 600 4.20 27.96 -17.37
CA CYS A 600 3.91 27.10 -16.23
C CYS A 600 2.43 26.74 -16.24
N ILE A 601 2.10 25.46 -16.21
CA ILE A 601 0.72 24.99 -16.07
C ILE A 601 0.48 24.44 -14.66
N ASP A 602 -0.71 24.67 -14.13
CA ASP A 602 -1.24 23.93 -12.99
C ASP A 602 -1.93 22.69 -13.54
N GLN A 603 -1.24 21.55 -13.51
CA GLN A 603 -1.79 20.31 -14.04
C GLN A 603 -2.71 19.60 -13.05
N ALA A 604 -2.85 20.11 -11.81
CA ALA A 604 -3.73 19.59 -10.75
C ALA A 604 -3.66 18.05 -10.55
N TYR A 605 -2.51 17.44 -10.88
CA TYR A 605 -2.30 15.99 -10.91
C TYR A 605 -3.20 15.22 -11.89
N LEU A 606 -3.83 15.88 -12.85
CA LEU A 606 -4.71 15.27 -13.86
C LEU A 606 -3.95 14.76 -15.08
N LEU A 607 -2.84 15.43 -15.43
CA LEU A 607 -2.01 15.03 -16.57
C LEU A 607 -1.00 13.95 -16.17
N CYS A 608 -0.45 14.07 -14.96
CA CYS A 608 0.45 13.07 -14.40
C CYS A 608 0.44 13.16 -12.87
N GLU A 609 -0.04 12.10 -12.21
CA GLU A 609 -0.16 12.05 -10.75
C GLU A 609 1.18 11.97 -10.00
N THR A 610 2.24 11.59 -10.72
CA THR A 610 3.59 11.40 -10.16
C THR A 610 4.52 12.59 -10.42
N TYR A 611 4.04 13.62 -11.10
CA TYR A 611 4.74 14.89 -11.33
C TYR A 611 4.29 15.95 -10.31
N PRO A 612 5.07 17.05 -10.17
CA PRO A 612 4.63 18.19 -9.40
C PRO A 612 3.34 18.80 -9.98
N ARG A 613 2.60 19.51 -9.14
CA ARG A 613 1.40 20.25 -9.56
C ARG A 613 1.70 21.29 -10.64
N TYR A 614 2.87 21.92 -10.56
CA TYR A 614 3.30 22.94 -11.50
C TYR A 614 4.43 22.41 -12.39
N VAL A 615 4.23 22.43 -13.70
CA VAL A 615 5.23 21.96 -14.68
C VAL A 615 5.44 22.96 -15.81
N ILE A 616 6.65 22.97 -16.37
CA ILE A 616 7.04 23.87 -17.45
C ILE A 616 6.91 23.16 -18.81
N VAL A 617 6.10 23.75 -19.69
CA VAL A 617 5.80 23.25 -21.04
C VAL A 617 5.93 24.37 -22.09
N PRO A 618 6.08 24.06 -23.39
CA PRO A 618 6.14 25.09 -24.42
C PRO A 618 4.85 25.89 -24.56
N VAL A 619 4.93 27.20 -24.79
CA VAL A 619 3.75 28.06 -24.99
C VAL A 619 2.88 27.60 -26.16
N GLY A 620 3.51 27.14 -27.26
CA GLY A 620 2.78 26.70 -28.46
C GLY A 620 2.20 25.28 -28.38
N MET A 621 2.28 24.59 -27.24
CA MET A 621 1.59 23.31 -27.01
C MET A 621 0.27 23.55 -26.28
N SER A 622 -0.85 23.16 -26.90
CA SER A 622 -2.18 23.18 -26.27
C SER A 622 -2.33 22.03 -25.26
N ASP A 623 -3.25 22.20 -24.30
CA ASP A 623 -3.48 21.19 -23.25
C ASP A 623 -3.91 19.83 -23.82
N MET A 624 -4.74 19.83 -24.87
CA MET A 624 -5.12 18.60 -25.59
C MET A 624 -3.92 17.87 -26.20
N LYS A 625 -2.96 18.60 -26.79
CA LYS A 625 -1.74 17.98 -27.33
C LYS A 625 -0.83 17.46 -26.22
N LEU A 626 -0.78 18.15 -25.08
CA LEU A 626 -0.04 17.67 -23.91
C LEU A 626 -0.63 16.37 -23.37
N GLN A 627 -1.96 16.24 -23.35
CA GLN A 627 -2.64 15.01 -22.95
C GLN A 627 -2.27 13.82 -23.86
N VAL A 628 -2.30 14.02 -25.17
CA VAL A 628 -1.89 12.98 -26.14
C VAL A 628 -0.40 12.61 -25.97
N ALA A 629 0.48 13.60 -25.79
CA ALA A 629 1.89 13.33 -25.54
C ALA A 629 2.13 12.59 -24.21
N ALA A 630 1.36 12.91 -23.16
CA ALA A 630 1.42 12.23 -21.88
C ALA A 630 0.98 10.76 -22.01
N GLN A 631 -0.11 10.47 -22.72
CA GLN A 631 -0.55 9.09 -22.97
C GLN A 631 0.51 8.24 -23.68
N PHE A 632 1.38 8.86 -24.48
CA PHE A 632 2.48 8.16 -25.16
C PHE A 632 3.70 7.88 -24.25
N ARG A 633 3.72 8.37 -23.01
CA ARG A 633 4.84 8.23 -22.07
C ARG A 633 4.44 7.33 -20.91
N SER A 634 5.34 6.44 -20.48
CA SER A 634 5.08 5.51 -19.37
C SER A 634 4.66 6.29 -18.11
N SER A 635 3.58 5.86 -17.46
CA SER A 635 3.00 6.55 -16.28
C SER A 635 2.64 8.02 -16.55
N GLN A 636 2.41 8.39 -17.80
CA GLN A 636 2.05 9.73 -18.27
C GLN A 636 3.08 10.82 -17.94
N ARG A 637 4.33 10.43 -17.67
CA ARG A 637 5.43 11.33 -17.32
C ARG A 637 6.02 11.95 -18.57
N LEU A 638 5.26 12.87 -19.16
CA LEU A 638 5.60 13.61 -20.37
C LEU A 638 6.90 14.43 -20.23
N PRO A 639 7.58 14.74 -21.34
CA PRO A 639 8.68 15.70 -21.36
C PRO A 639 8.31 17.06 -20.78
N VAL A 640 9.05 17.49 -19.76
CA VAL A 640 8.93 18.82 -19.13
C VAL A 640 10.31 19.40 -18.81
N VAL A 641 10.43 20.73 -18.71
CA VAL A 641 11.71 21.38 -18.38
C VAL A 641 11.97 21.31 -16.87
N SER A 642 13.20 20.99 -16.49
CA SER A 642 13.68 20.97 -15.11
C SER A 642 14.74 22.04 -14.84
N TRP A 643 15.57 22.38 -15.84
CA TRP A 643 16.58 23.45 -15.74
C TRP A 643 16.84 24.15 -17.08
N GLN A 644 17.29 25.41 -17.02
CA GLN A 644 17.70 26.19 -18.18
C GLN A 644 19.01 26.94 -17.94
N HIS A 645 19.89 26.90 -18.92
CA HIS A 645 21.17 27.61 -18.87
C HIS A 645 20.95 29.13 -18.96
N PRO A 646 21.50 29.93 -18.02
CA PRO A 646 21.19 31.35 -17.92
C PRO A 646 21.62 32.14 -19.16
N THR A 647 22.75 31.79 -19.78
CA THR A 647 23.29 32.51 -20.95
C THR A 647 22.87 31.92 -22.29
N ASN A 648 23.18 30.65 -22.56
CA ASN A 648 22.95 30.01 -23.86
C ASN A 648 21.51 29.47 -24.05
N GLN A 649 20.70 29.46 -22.99
CA GLN A 649 19.28 29.05 -23.02
C GLN A 649 19.04 27.57 -23.38
N ALA A 650 20.07 26.72 -23.40
CA ALA A 650 19.91 25.26 -23.49
C ALA A 650 19.18 24.73 -22.27
N VAL A 651 18.38 23.67 -22.44
CA VAL A 651 17.53 23.13 -21.37
C VAL A 651 17.88 21.70 -21.00
N ILE A 652 17.64 21.36 -19.74
CA ILE A 652 17.50 19.99 -19.27
C ILE A 652 16.01 19.71 -19.16
N ALA A 653 15.52 18.79 -19.99
CA ALA A 653 14.18 18.26 -19.94
C ALA A 653 14.19 16.83 -19.39
N ARG A 654 13.08 16.42 -18.77
CA ARG A 654 12.92 15.09 -18.17
C ARG A 654 11.60 14.43 -18.54
N SER A 655 11.62 13.11 -18.61
CA SER A 655 10.42 12.28 -18.87
C SER A 655 10.61 10.84 -18.39
N SER A 656 9.59 10.02 -18.58
CA SER A 656 9.72 8.56 -18.69
C SER A 656 9.99 8.12 -20.14
N GLN A 657 10.16 6.82 -20.35
CA GLN A 657 10.30 6.25 -21.69
C GLN A 657 9.01 6.36 -22.53
N PRO A 658 9.14 6.45 -23.87
CA PRO A 658 7.99 6.41 -24.78
C PRO A 658 7.41 5.00 -24.97
N LEU A 659 6.12 4.92 -25.26
CA LEU A 659 5.35 3.69 -25.50
C LEU A 659 5.41 3.24 -26.97
N VAL A 660 6.63 3.03 -27.46
CA VAL A 660 6.91 2.69 -28.86
C VAL A 660 6.49 1.25 -29.21
N GLY A 661 6.78 0.30 -28.33
CA GLY A 661 6.53 -1.12 -28.46
C GLY A 661 7.18 -1.79 -29.68
N LEU A 662 6.86 -3.07 -29.88
CA LEU A 662 7.32 -3.84 -31.05
C LEU A 662 6.74 -3.30 -32.36
N LYS A 663 5.52 -2.75 -32.31
CA LYS A 663 4.85 -2.11 -33.46
C LYS A 663 5.54 -0.81 -33.90
N SER A 664 6.51 -0.32 -33.13
CA SER A 664 7.20 0.95 -33.39
C SER A 664 6.24 2.12 -33.57
N THR A 665 5.22 2.17 -32.70
CA THR A 665 4.21 3.22 -32.59
C THR A 665 4.88 4.58 -32.43
N ARG A 666 4.23 5.61 -32.98
CA ARG A 666 4.69 7.00 -32.97
C ARG A 666 3.61 7.92 -32.42
N CYS A 667 4.03 9.06 -31.90
CA CYS A 667 3.15 10.13 -31.44
C CYS A 667 3.69 11.45 -31.98
N ALA A 668 2.93 12.10 -32.87
CA ALA A 668 3.34 13.36 -33.47
C ALA A 668 3.41 14.49 -32.43
N GLU A 669 2.52 14.45 -31.43
CA GLU A 669 2.45 15.40 -30.34
C GLU A 669 3.65 15.30 -29.40
N ASP A 670 4.13 14.09 -29.07
CA ASP A 670 5.36 13.89 -28.29
C ASP A 670 6.60 14.32 -29.11
N GLU A 671 6.68 13.94 -30.38
CA GLU A 671 7.74 14.39 -31.29
C GLU A 671 7.81 15.93 -31.36
N GLN A 672 6.64 16.59 -31.48
CA GLN A 672 6.52 18.06 -31.46
C GLN A 672 6.92 18.63 -30.09
N LEU A 673 6.45 18.04 -28.99
CA LEU A 673 6.75 18.48 -27.63
C LEU A 673 8.25 18.49 -27.37
N VAL A 674 8.92 17.36 -27.62
CA VAL A 674 10.38 17.22 -27.44
C VAL A 674 11.12 18.22 -28.32
N GLN A 675 10.71 18.37 -29.58
CA GLN A 675 11.31 19.35 -30.48
C GLN A 675 11.18 20.77 -29.94
N MET A 676 10.00 21.19 -29.47
CA MET A 676 9.77 22.56 -28.98
C MET A 676 10.49 22.82 -27.65
N LEU A 677 10.53 21.83 -26.76
CA LEU A 677 11.29 21.92 -25.51
C LEU A 677 12.78 22.11 -25.80
N CYS A 678 13.35 21.30 -26.69
CA CYS A 678 14.80 21.27 -26.90
C CYS A 678 15.31 22.26 -27.96
N SER A 679 14.43 22.91 -28.74
CA SER A 679 14.82 23.94 -29.72
C SER A 679 15.24 25.24 -29.01
N GLY A 680 16.53 25.58 -29.07
CA GLY A 680 17.07 26.84 -28.55
C GLY A 680 16.70 28.06 -29.41
N SER A 681 16.80 29.27 -28.84
CA SER A 681 16.50 30.55 -29.49
C SER A 681 17.66 31.16 -30.29
N GLY A 682 18.82 30.50 -30.39
CA GLY A 682 20.05 31.05 -30.95
C GLY A 682 20.62 30.25 -32.13
N ASP A 683 21.32 30.96 -33.02
CA ASP A 683 21.98 30.47 -34.23
C ASP A 683 23.01 29.36 -33.94
N LYS A 684 23.26 28.50 -34.93
CA LYS A 684 23.98 27.23 -34.84
C LYS A 684 25.34 27.33 -34.12
N GLY A 685 25.37 27.04 -32.82
CA GLY A 685 26.60 26.86 -32.03
C GLY A 685 27.32 25.54 -32.32
N TYR A 686 28.60 25.48 -31.94
CA TYR A 686 29.72 24.54 -32.24
C TYR A 686 29.47 23.02 -32.46
N HIS A 687 28.29 22.46 -32.23
CA HIS A 687 27.95 21.05 -32.53
C HIS A 687 27.11 20.94 -33.81
N SER A 688 27.78 20.89 -34.97
CA SER A 688 27.14 20.96 -36.30
C SER A 688 26.23 19.79 -36.70
N ASN A 689 26.18 18.69 -35.93
CA ASN A 689 25.62 17.41 -36.40
C ASN A 689 24.27 17.02 -35.78
N PHE A 690 23.85 17.64 -34.68
CA PHE A 690 22.56 17.38 -34.01
C PHE A 690 22.03 18.65 -33.34
N ARG A 691 20.70 18.75 -33.20
CA ARG A 691 20.02 19.91 -32.59
C ARG A 691 19.81 19.76 -31.08
N TYR A 692 19.65 18.53 -30.63
CA TYR A 692 19.46 18.19 -29.22
C TYR A 692 19.86 16.73 -28.98
N VAL A 693 20.03 16.37 -27.71
CA VAL A 693 20.39 15.01 -27.29
C VAL A 693 19.24 14.41 -26.48
N ILE A 694 18.99 13.12 -26.69
CA ILE A 694 18.15 12.29 -25.84
C ILE A 694 19.07 11.32 -25.10
N MET A 695 19.16 11.44 -23.79
CA MET A 695 19.97 10.57 -22.94
C MET A 695 19.06 9.57 -22.23
N ASP A 696 19.10 8.31 -22.68
CA ASP A 696 18.48 7.20 -21.98
C ASP A 696 19.47 6.67 -20.94
N ALA A 697 19.11 6.77 -19.67
CA ALA A 697 19.99 6.33 -18.57
C ALA A 697 20.35 4.84 -18.67
N ARG A 698 19.52 4.03 -19.34
CA ARG A 698 19.68 2.58 -19.44
C ARG A 698 20.81 2.20 -20.39
N GLY A 699 21.18 0.92 -20.35
CA GLY A 699 21.95 0.31 -21.44
C GLY A 699 21.05 -0.07 -22.61
N GLN A 700 21.63 -0.16 -23.80
CA GLN A 700 20.91 -0.46 -25.05
C GLN A 700 20.11 -1.76 -24.97
N LEU A 701 20.66 -2.81 -24.34
CA LEU A 701 19.97 -4.10 -24.14
C LEU A 701 18.74 -3.97 -23.23
N ALA A 702 18.83 -3.21 -22.14
CA ALA A 702 17.70 -2.99 -21.25
C ALA A 702 16.60 -2.16 -21.92
N ALA A 703 16.96 -1.16 -22.72
CA ALA A 703 16.03 -0.40 -23.54
C ALA A 703 15.33 -1.28 -24.59
N ALA A 704 16.07 -2.18 -25.24
CA ALA A 704 15.50 -3.15 -26.19
C ALA A 704 14.53 -4.13 -25.50
N GLY A 705 14.86 -4.62 -24.31
CA GLY A 705 13.95 -5.45 -23.50
C GLY A 705 12.65 -4.73 -23.16
N ASN A 706 12.72 -3.46 -22.77
CA ASN A 706 11.53 -2.63 -22.52
C ASN A 706 10.71 -2.40 -23.81
N LYS A 707 11.36 -2.26 -24.97
CA LYS A 707 10.67 -2.19 -26.26
C LYS A 707 9.87 -3.45 -26.55
N ALA A 708 10.39 -4.62 -26.19
CA ALA A 708 9.66 -5.89 -26.31
C ALA A 708 8.40 -5.94 -25.43
N MET A 709 8.41 -5.25 -24.28
CA MET A 709 7.27 -5.12 -23.36
C MET A 709 6.30 -3.98 -23.71
N GLY A 710 6.32 -3.46 -24.94
CA GLY A 710 5.41 -2.38 -25.36
C GLY A 710 5.90 -0.95 -25.07
N LYS A 711 7.07 -0.77 -24.45
CA LYS A 711 7.67 0.54 -24.14
C LYS A 711 8.78 0.88 -25.15
N GLY A 712 9.91 1.47 -24.76
CA GLY A 712 11.06 1.60 -25.68
C GLY A 712 11.88 2.87 -25.52
N THR A 713 12.36 3.38 -26.66
CA THR A 713 13.23 4.57 -26.77
C THR A 713 12.99 5.24 -28.12
N GLU A 714 13.26 6.54 -28.18
CA GLU A 714 13.09 7.42 -29.31
C GLU A 714 13.95 6.98 -30.51
N SER A 715 13.35 7.00 -31.71
CA SER A 715 14.08 6.74 -32.96
C SER A 715 14.52 8.06 -33.59
N THR A 716 15.79 8.18 -33.96
CA THR A 716 16.35 9.37 -34.64
C THR A 716 15.68 9.67 -35.99
N ALA A 717 15.02 8.69 -36.61
CA ALA A 717 14.23 8.88 -37.83
C ALA A 717 12.94 9.70 -37.57
N ASN A 718 12.37 9.58 -36.36
CA ASN A 718 11.13 10.22 -35.95
C ASN A 718 11.43 11.54 -35.21
N TYR A 719 12.38 11.51 -34.29
CA TYR A 719 12.84 12.67 -33.53
C TYR A 719 13.92 13.41 -34.32
N ARG A 720 13.49 14.18 -35.32
CA ARG A 720 14.39 14.84 -36.27
C ARG A 720 15.38 15.78 -35.58
N GLY A 721 16.66 15.59 -35.88
CA GLY A 721 17.76 16.36 -35.29
C GLY A 721 18.19 15.88 -33.90
N ALA A 722 17.60 14.81 -33.36
CA ALA A 722 18.04 14.20 -32.11
C ALA A 722 19.27 13.31 -32.30
N LYS A 723 20.15 13.29 -31.30
CA LYS A 723 21.12 12.21 -31.05
C LYS A 723 20.67 11.41 -29.83
N VAL A 724 20.57 10.09 -29.93
CA VAL A 724 20.23 9.22 -28.78
C VAL A 724 21.50 8.61 -28.19
N VAL A 725 21.66 8.68 -26.87
CA VAL A 725 22.81 8.14 -26.14
C VAL A 725 22.34 7.28 -24.98
N PHE A 726 22.99 6.13 -24.77
CA PHE A 726 22.71 5.18 -23.68
C PHE A 726 23.79 5.25 -22.60
N MET A 727 23.39 5.47 -21.34
CA MET A 727 24.34 5.72 -20.24
C MET A 727 24.74 4.46 -19.48
N ASN A 728 24.11 3.33 -19.75
CA ASN A 728 24.41 2.02 -19.14
C ASN A 728 24.29 2.00 -17.61
N MET A 729 23.41 2.81 -17.03
CA MET A 729 23.06 2.73 -15.61
C MET A 729 22.11 1.56 -15.38
N GLU A 730 22.52 0.67 -14.48
CA GLU A 730 21.79 -0.56 -14.14
C GLU A 730 20.49 -0.25 -13.35
N ASN A 731 19.63 -1.24 -13.19
CA ASN A 731 18.33 -1.06 -12.54
C ASN A 731 18.43 -1.12 -11.00
N ILE A 732 17.29 -0.93 -10.33
CA ILE A 732 17.18 -0.90 -8.87
C ILE A 732 17.66 -2.20 -8.22
N HIS A 733 17.48 -3.36 -8.87
CA HIS A 733 17.87 -4.66 -8.34
C HIS A 733 19.40 -4.82 -8.35
N ALA A 734 20.08 -4.37 -9.40
CA ALA A 734 21.54 -4.38 -9.47
C ALA A 734 22.15 -3.48 -8.37
N VAL A 735 21.60 -2.27 -8.17
CA VAL A 735 22.05 -1.34 -7.12
C VAL A 735 21.80 -1.91 -5.72
N ARG A 736 20.65 -2.56 -5.49
CA ARG A 736 20.38 -3.24 -4.21
C ARG A 736 21.39 -4.34 -3.94
N ASN A 737 21.61 -5.24 -4.91
CA ASN A 737 22.53 -6.36 -4.75
C ASN A 737 23.96 -5.83 -4.51
N SER A 738 24.33 -4.75 -5.20
CA SER A 738 25.61 -4.08 -5.01
C SER A 738 25.78 -3.53 -3.59
N PHE A 739 24.76 -2.86 -3.05
CA PHE A 739 24.75 -2.36 -1.68
C PHE A 739 24.83 -3.49 -0.65
N GLN A 740 24.08 -4.58 -0.85
CA GLN A 740 24.14 -5.73 0.05
C GLN A 740 25.54 -6.36 0.07
N ASN A 741 26.16 -6.55 -1.10
CA ASN A 741 27.52 -7.07 -1.21
C ASN A 741 28.53 -6.14 -0.55
N LEU A 742 28.36 -4.82 -0.72
CA LEU A 742 29.19 -3.82 -0.06
C LEU A 742 29.03 -3.89 1.46
N SER A 743 27.80 -3.91 1.97
CA SER A 743 27.52 -4.02 3.41
C SER A 743 28.13 -5.29 4.02
N ASN A 744 28.06 -6.42 3.31
CA ASN A 744 28.66 -7.68 3.75
C ASN A 744 30.19 -7.61 3.80
N ALA A 745 30.82 -6.77 2.97
CA ALA A 745 32.28 -6.59 2.99
C ALA A 745 32.80 -5.93 4.28
N PHE A 746 31.92 -5.25 5.02
CA PHE A 746 32.20 -4.62 6.32
C PHE A 746 31.78 -5.48 7.50
N ASP A 747 31.35 -6.74 7.30
CA ASP A 747 31.08 -7.64 8.41
C ASP A 747 32.41 -8.12 9.04
N PRO A 748 32.76 -7.67 10.26
CA PRO A 748 34.03 -8.02 10.89
C PRO A 748 34.10 -9.51 11.30
N MET A 749 32.98 -10.22 11.26
CA MET A 749 32.86 -11.64 11.59
C MET A 749 32.83 -12.55 10.36
N ASP A 750 33.00 -12.00 9.15
CA ASP A 750 33.04 -12.80 7.93
C ASP A 750 34.21 -13.81 7.97
N SER A 751 33.86 -15.09 7.89
CA SER A 751 34.81 -16.21 7.93
C SER A 751 35.63 -16.39 6.65
N ASP A 752 35.27 -15.72 5.54
CA ASP A 752 36.03 -15.83 4.29
C ASP A 752 37.34 -15.03 4.34
N GLN A 753 38.42 -15.71 4.73
CA GLN A 753 39.80 -15.19 4.75
C GLN A 753 40.50 -15.24 3.38
N ASN A 754 39.90 -15.88 2.36
CA ASN A 754 40.56 -16.04 1.05
C ASN A 754 40.45 -14.78 0.17
N THR A 755 39.50 -13.90 0.47
CA THR A 755 39.22 -12.68 -0.31
C THR A 755 39.66 -11.44 0.47
N SER A 756 40.54 -10.62 -0.09
CA SER A 756 40.96 -9.37 0.56
C SER A 756 39.81 -8.36 0.63
N PHE A 757 39.83 -7.46 1.63
CA PHE A 757 38.83 -6.39 1.78
C PHE A 757 38.64 -5.58 0.49
N PHE A 758 39.72 -5.13 -0.14
CA PHE A 758 39.66 -4.36 -1.40
C PHE A 758 39.00 -5.15 -2.53
N GLN A 759 39.22 -6.45 -2.59
CA GLN A 759 38.57 -7.32 -3.59
C GLN A 759 37.07 -7.49 -3.31
N LYS A 760 36.65 -7.54 -2.04
CA LYS A 760 35.22 -7.52 -1.64
C LYS A 760 34.56 -6.19 -2.04
N ILE A 761 35.24 -5.06 -1.82
CA ILE A 761 34.75 -3.74 -2.25
C ILE A 761 34.64 -3.67 -3.78
N GLU A 762 35.64 -4.14 -4.52
CA GLU A 762 35.61 -4.13 -5.99
C GLU A 762 34.49 -5.03 -6.54
N SER A 763 34.36 -6.26 -6.03
CA SER A 763 33.35 -7.22 -6.46
C SER A 763 31.93 -6.82 -6.08
N SER A 764 31.75 -5.94 -5.08
CA SER A 764 30.43 -5.37 -4.74
C SER A 764 29.83 -4.58 -5.90
N GLY A 765 30.64 -3.99 -6.78
CA GLY A 765 30.17 -3.14 -7.87
C GLY A 765 29.69 -1.74 -7.46
N TRP A 766 29.75 -1.35 -6.19
CA TRP A 766 29.17 -0.07 -5.73
C TRP A 766 29.84 1.13 -6.40
N LEU A 767 31.18 1.16 -6.38
CA LEU A 767 31.98 2.23 -7.00
C LEU A 767 31.79 2.29 -8.52
N LYS A 768 31.42 1.17 -9.17
CA LYS A 768 31.03 1.16 -10.60
C LYS A 768 29.72 1.93 -10.78
N HIS A 769 28.72 1.72 -9.93
CA HIS A 769 27.46 2.47 -10.00
C HIS A 769 27.64 3.96 -9.74
N VAL A 770 28.42 4.34 -8.70
CA VAL A 770 28.77 5.74 -8.42
C VAL A 770 29.42 6.39 -9.64
N ARG A 771 30.40 5.71 -10.25
CA ARG A 771 31.06 6.20 -11.46
C ARG A 771 30.10 6.38 -12.63
N LEU A 772 29.23 5.40 -12.88
CA LEU A 772 28.30 5.46 -14.02
C LEU A 772 27.30 6.61 -13.85
N ALA A 773 26.77 6.83 -12.65
CA ALA A 773 25.91 7.97 -12.35
C ALA A 773 26.64 9.31 -12.56
N LEU A 774 27.85 9.47 -12.00
CA LEU A 774 28.65 10.68 -12.18
C LEU A 774 29.03 10.93 -13.64
N LYS A 775 29.41 9.88 -14.37
CA LYS A 775 29.75 9.98 -15.78
C LYS A 775 28.55 10.41 -16.61
N ALA A 776 27.38 9.82 -16.35
CA ALA A 776 26.16 10.15 -17.06
C ALA A 776 25.74 11.61 -16.84
N SER A 777 25.85 12.06 -15.59
CA SER A 777 25.52 13.44 -15.18
C SER A 777 26.51 14.46 -15.74
N TRP A 778 27.80 14.13 -15.74
CA TRP A 778 28.82 14.98 -16.35
C TRP A 778 28.63 15.13 -17.86
N GLU A 779 28.36 14.04 -18.59
CA GLU A 779 28.08 14.13 -20.04
C GLU A 779 26.83 14.98 -20.31
N LEU A 780 25.78 14.83 -19.49
CA LEU A 780 24.57 15.67 -19.55
C LEU A 780 24.93 17.14 -19.36
N ALA A 781 25.66 17.46 -18.29
CA ALA A 781 26.05 18.83 -17.96
C ALA A 781 26.92 19.45 -19.06
N ASP A 782 27.86 18.70 -19.62
CA ASP A 782 28.77 19.13 -20.69
C ASP A 782 28.02 19.48 -21.98
N TYR A 783 27.02 18.68 -22.39
CA TYR A 783 26.16 19.00 -23.53
C TYR A 783 25.43 20.33 -23.35
N VAL A 784 24.83 20.54 -22.17
CA VAL A 784 24.04 21.73 -21.87
C VAL A 784 24.91 22.96 -21.75
N HIS A 785 26.07 22.85 -21.09
CA HIS A 785 27.05 23.93 -21.01
C HIS A 785 27.56 24.33 -22.41
N SER A 786 27.72 23.34 -23.30
CA SER A 786 28.09 23.53 -24.71
C SER A 786 26.96 24.05 -25.61
N GLY A 787 25.79 24.36 -25.04
CA GLY A 787 24.65 24.96 -25.75
C GLY A 787 23.70 23.97 -26.40
N VAL A 788 23.75 22.69 -26.04
CA VAL A 788 22.84 21.65 -26.56
C VAL A 788 21.83 21.25 -25.50
N SER A 789 20.54 21.41 -25.81
CA SER A 789 19.46 20.93 -24.93
C SER A 789 19.44 19.40 -24.85
N VAL A 790 19.10 18.88 -23.68
CA VAL A 790 19.07 17.44 -23.40
C VAL A 790 17.71 17.02 -22.84
N LEU A 791 17.08 16.01 -23.43
CA LEU A 791 16.01 15.24 -22.81
C LEU A 791 16.61 14.02 -22.12
N THR A 792 16.40 13.89 -20.81
CA THR A 792 16.89 12.75 -20.04
C THR A 792 15.72 11.91 -19.53
N HIS A 793 15.78 10.61 -19.75
CA HIS A 793 14.80 9.66 -19.20
C HIS A 793 15.46 8.32 -18.86
N CYS A 794 14.70 7.43 -18.25
CA CYS A 794 15.07 6.03 -18.06
C CYS A 794 13.88 5.14 -18.42
N SER A 795 13.54 4.13 -17.60
CA SER A 795 12.26 3.43 -17.74
C SER A 795 11.10 4.32 -17.27
N ASP A 796 10.96 4.52 -15.97
CA ASP A 796 9.82 5.25 -15.39
C ASP A 796 10.13 6.73 -15.09
N GLY A 797 11.40 7.14 -15.16
CA GLY A 797 11.78 8.56 -15.03
C GLY A 797 11.84 9.10 -13.60
N TRP A 798 11.87 8.23 -12.59
CA TRP A 798 11.90 8.60 -11.16
C TRP A 798 13.06 8.02 -10.34
N ASP A 799 13.95 7.19 -10.93
CA ASP A 799 15.12 6.64 -10.21
C ASP A 799 16.44 7.19 -10.77
N ARG A 800 16.88 6.72 -11.95
CA ARG A 800 18.14 7.15 -12.58
C ARG A 800 18.07 8.58 -13.14
N THR A 801 16.89 8.98 -13.59
CA THR A 801 16.65 10.32 -14.15
C THR A 801 16.92 11.45 -13.13
N PRO A 802 16.34 11.44 -11.91
CA PRO A 802 16.69 12.46 -10.93
C PRO A 802 18.15 12.41 -10.49
N GLN A 803 18.80 11.22 -10.44
CA GLN A 803 20.24 11.14 -10.20
C GLN A 803 21.04 11.93 -11.24
N MET A 804 20.77 11.69 -12.53
CA MET A 804 21.48 12.36 -13.62
C MET A 804 21.27 13.87 -13.62
N ILE A 805 20.01 14.30 -13.47
CA ILE A 805 19.62 15.70 -13.59
C ILE A 805 20.14 16.50 -12.40
N SER A 806 19.88 16.04 -11.18
CA SER A 806 20.29 16.80 -9.99
C SER A 806 21.81 16.88 -9.84
N LEU A 807 22.57 15.84 -10.22
CA LEU A 807 24.03 15.93 -10.27
C LEU A 807 24.52 16.89 -11.36
N ALA A 808 23.86 16.92 -12.53
CA ALA A 808 24.20 17.87 -13.58
C ALA A 808 23.88 19.32 -13.15
N GLU A 809 22.75 19.54 -12.49
CA GLU A 809 22.36 20.83 -11.92
C GLU A 809 23.37 21.31 -10.87
N LEU A 810 23.86 20.43 -9.98
CA LEU A 810 24.96 20.76 -9.05
C LEU A 810 26.25 21.17 -9.76
N MET A 811 26.55 20.57 -10.91
CA MET A 811 27.71 20.94 -11.72
C MET A 811 27.52 22.28 -12.43
N LEU A 812 26.29 22.61 -12.85
CA LEU A 812 25.97 23.76 -13.70
C LEU A 812 25.57 25.03 -12.94
N ASP A 813 25.03 24.90 -11.73
CA ASP A 813 24.37 25.99 -11.01
C ASP A 813 24.93 26.11 -9.58
N PRO A 814 25.70 27.17 -9.27
CA PRO A 814 26.21 27.43 -7.93
C PRO A 814 25.14 27.55 -6.86
N PHE A 815 23.91 27.95 -7.21
CA PHE A 815 22.83 28.07 -6.24
C PHE A 815 22.58 26.74 -5.54
N TYR A 816 22.49 25.63 -6.27
CA TYR A 816 22.21 24.31 -5.67
C TYR A 816 23.34 23.76 -4.79
N ARG A 817 24.50 24.44 -4.74
CA ARG A 817 25.64 24.11 -3.85
C ARG A 817 25.59 24.86 -2.51
N THR A 818 24.62 25.74 -2.34
CA THR A 818 24.25 26.36 -1.05
C THR A 818 23.35 25.41 -0.24
N ILE A 819 23.22 25.61 1.08
CA ILE A 819 22.31 24.83 1.92
C ILE A 819 20.86 24.98 1.42
N GLU A 820 20.43 26.23 1.19
CA GLU A 820 19.10 26.56 0.67
C GLU A 820 18.88 25.94 -0.72
N GLY A 821 19.82 26.10 -1.64
CA GLY A 821 19.70 25.54 -2.97
C GLY A 821 19.72 24.01 -2.97
N PHE A 822 20.49 23.37 -2.08
CA PHE A 822 20.50 21.91 -1.98
C PHE A 822 19.16 21.36 -1.47
N GLN A 823 18.53 22.06 -0.53
CA GLN A 823 17.14 21.80 -0.14
C GLN A 823 16.20 21.92 -1.36
N VAL A 824 16.26 23.02 -2.10
CA VAL A 824 15.41 23.26 -3.29
C VAL A 824 15.63 22.16 -4.33
N LEU A 825 16.89 21.75 -4.57
CA LEU A 825 17.25 20.69 -5.49
C LEU A 825 16.60 19.34 -5.12
N ILE A 826 16.67 18.96 -3.85
CA ILE A 826 16.08 17.70 -3.36
C ILE A 826 14.56 17.79 -3.41
N GLU A 827 13.97 18.89 -2.93
CA GLU A 827 12.51 19.05 -2.96
C GLU A 827 11.96 19.08 -4.40
N LYS A 828 12.70 19.68 -5.33
CA LYS A 828 12.36 19.69 -6.76
C LYS A 828 12.58 18.32 -7.40
N GLU A 829 13.83 17.89 -7.56
CA GLU A 829 14.17 16.80 -8.48
C GLU A 829 13.78 15.42 -7.95
N TRP A 830 13.74 15.26 -6.63
CA TRP A 830 13.47 13.98 -5.97
C TRP A 830 12.07 13.91 -5.41
N CYS A 831 11.71 14.86 -4.56
CA CYS A 831 10.43 14.86 -3.85
C CYS A 831 9.25 15.17 -4.77
N SER A 832 9.27 16.32 -5.45
CA SER A 832 8.09 16.80 -6.21
C SER A 832 7.90 16.03 -7.52
N PHE A 833 9.01 15.70 -8.18
CA PHE A 833 9.02 14.82 -9.36
C PHE A 833 8.81 13.33 -9.04
N GLY A 834 8.53 12.96 -7.80
CA GLY A 834 7.97 11.65 -7.44
C GLY A 834 8.98 10.50 -7.47
N HIS A 835 10.19 10.69 -6.95
CA HIS A 835 11.00 9.56 -6.52
C HIS A 835 10.24 8.78 -5.44
N GLN A 836 10.14 7.46 -5.60
CA GLN A 836 9.32 6.60 -4.75
C GLN A 836 10.00 6.31 -3.41
N PHE A 837 10.24 7.32 -2.57
CA PHE A 837 10.98 7.17 -1.30
C PHE A 837 10.35 6.11 -0.39
N GLY A 838 9.03 6.15 -0.19
CA GLY A 838 8.32 5.18 0.64
C GLY A 838 8.56 3.73 0.21
N LEU A 839 8.46 3.46 -1.10
CA LEU A 839 8.71 2.14 -1.68
C LEU A 839 10.20 1.76 -1.66
N ARG A 840 11.10 2.67 -2.06
CA ARG A 840 12.55 2.39 -2.20
C ARG A 840 13.23 2.20 -0.85
N SER A 841 12.83 2.97 0.16
CA SER A 841 13.34 2.89 1.53
C SER A 841 12.59 1.87 2.39
N GLY A 842 11.42 1.38 1.95
CA GLY A 842 10.61 0.42 2.70
C GLY A 842 10.08 1.01 4.01
N HIS A 843 9.49 2.20 3.96
CA HIS A 843 8.88 2.84 5.13
C HIS A 843 7.52 2.21 5.43
N ALA A 844 7.31 1.79 6.68
CA ALA A 844 6.02 1.30 7.20
C ALA A 844 5.27 0.34 6.26
N ARG A 845 6.01 -0.57 5.63
CA ARG A 845 5.45 -1.68 4.85
C ARG A 845 5.90 -2.97 5.53
N SER A 846 4.92 -3.77 5.96
CA SER A 846 5.12 -5.08 6.60
C SER A 846 5.82 -6.10 5.71
N ASP A 847 5.88 -5.83 4.39
CA ASP A 847 6.59 -6.65 3.43
C ASP A 847 8.11 -6.40 3.45
N VAL A 848 8.80 -7.14 4.32
CA VAL A 848 10.27 -7.21 4.40
C VAL A 848 10.89 -7.80 3.11
N SER A 849 10.12 -8.60 2.36
CA SER A 849 10.56 -9.26 1.13
C SER A 849 10.46 -8.41 -0.13
N ASN A 850 9.97 -7.17 0.01
CA ASN A 850 9.69 -6.30 -1.13
C ASN A 850 10.92 -6.06 -2.02
N ASP A 851 10.85 -6.58 -3.24
CA ASP A 851 11.93 -6.55 -4.20
C ASP A 851 12.07 -5.21 -4.94
N GLN A 852 11.32 -4.19 -4.57
CA GLN A 852 11.42 -2.83 -5.10
C GLN A 852 12.26 -1.91 -4.21
N ARG A 853 12.71 -2.38 -3.04
CA ARG A 853 13.64 -1.64 -2.16
C ARG A 853 15.00 -1.50 -2.84
N SER A 854 15.57 -0.29 -2.82
CA SER A 854 16.88 -0.01 -3.41
C SER A 854 17.44 1.35 -2.94
N PRO A 855 18.73 1.45 -2.61
CA PRO A 855 19.35 2.66 -2.04
C PRO A 855 19.71 3.70 -3.12
N ILE A 856 18.73 4.10 -3.93
CA ILE A 856 18.93 5.01 -5.08
C ILE A 856 19.32 6.42 -4.63
N PHE A 857 18.66 6.94 -3.59
CA PHE A 857 18.98 8.25 -3.00
C PHE A 857 20.36 8.24 -2.30
N LEU A 858 20.69 7.17 -1.56
CA LEU A 858 22.01 7.02 -0.96
C LEU A 858 23.14 6.95 -2.01
N LEU A 859 22.92 6.22 -3.11
CA LEU A 859 23.86 6.19 -4.24
C LEU A 859 24.09 7.61 -4.82
N TRP A 860 23.04 8.43 -4.86
CA TRP A 860 23.17 9.83 -5.26
C TRP A 860 23.95 10.66 -4.25
N LEU A 861 23.69 10.52 -2.95
CA LEU A 861 24.45 11.20 -1.90
C LEU A 861 25.95 10.86 -1.97
N ASP A 862 26.31 9.60 -2.24
CA ASP A 862 27.70 9.21 -2.50
C ASP A 862 28.28 9.96 -3.71
N CYS A 863 27.52 10.07 -4.80
CA CYS A 863 27.94 10.86 -5.96
C CYS A 863 28.16 12.35 -5.60
N VAL A 864 27.27 12.95 -4.79
CA VAL A 864 27.45 14.33 -4.29
C VAL A 864 28.72 14.42 -3.45
N TRP A 865 28.97 13.45 -2.56
CA TRP A 865 30.20 13.37 -1.78
C TRP A 865 31.46 13.30 -2.67
N GLN A 866 31.43 12.56 -3.79
CA GLN A 866 32.53 12.54 -4.75
C GLN A 866 32.80 13.93 -5.37
N LEU A 867 31.75 14.71 -5.65
CA LEU A 867 31.90 16.07 -6.17
C LEU A 867 32.45 17.01 -5.09
N MET A 868 31.95 16.93 -3.86
CA MET A 868 32.44 17.70 -2.70
C MET A 868 33.93 17.47 -2.47
N ARG A 869 34.37 16.21 -2.50
CA ARG A 869 35.79 15.86 -2.35
C ARG A 869 36.68 16.40 -3.48
N GLN A 870 36.15 16.49 -4.70
CA GLN A 870 36.92 17.02 -5.84
C GLN A 870 36.94 18.57 -5.87
N PHE A 871 36.00 19.22 -5.19
CA PHE A 871 35.79 20.68 -5.26
C PHE A 871 35.47 21.27 -3.87
N GLU A 872 36.37 21.10 -2.90
CA GLU A 872 36.08 21.35 -1.47
C GLU A 872 35.59 22.76 -1.09
N THR A 873 35.91 23.79 -1.88
CA THR A 873 35.51 25.19 -1.61
C THR A 873 34.20 25.59 -2.30
N GLU A 874 33.66 24.75 -3.18
CA GLU A 874 32.50 25.08 -4.01
C GLU A 874 31.14 24.83 -3.32
N TRP A 875 31.14 24.33 -2.08
CA TRP A 875 29.96 23.87 -1.35
C TRP A 875 29.81 24.62 -0.03
N GLU A 876 28.62 25.15 0.24
CA GLU A 876 28.32 25.82 1.50
C GLU A 876 28.20 24.85 2.67
N PHE A 877 27.88 23.59 2.38
CA PHE A 877 27.74 22.54 3.38
C PHE A 877 28.89 21.54 3.34
N THR A 878 29.03 20.78 4.43
CA THR A 878 30.03 19.72 4.62
C THR A 878 29.40 18.33 4.45
N PRO A 879 30.20 17.25 4.37
CA PRO A 879 29.68 15.89 4.33
C PRO A 879 28.73 15.53 5.49
N SER A 880 28.78 16.26 6.60
CA SER A 880 27.84 16.10 7.73
C SER A 880 26.37 16.29 7.30
N LEU A 881 26.07 17.20 6.37
CA LEU A 881 24.70 17.34 5.84
C LEU A 881 24.27 16.12 5.03
N LEU A 882 25.19 15.54 4.25
CA LEU A 882 24.91 14.33 3.49
C LEU A 882 24.66 13.13 4.41
N LEU A 883 25.44 13.01 5.50
CA LEU A 883 25.23 11.98 6.52
C LEU A 883 23.88 12.17 7.25
N PHE A 884 23.56 13.41 7.63
CA PHE A 884 22.25 13.75 8.23
C PHE A 884 21.09 13.32 7.34
N LEU A 885 21.15 13.60 6.03
CA LEU A 885 20.13 13.18 5.07
C LEU A 885 20.11 11.65 4.87
N ALA A 886 21.27 11.00 4.84
CA ALA A 886 21.38 9.55 4.71
C ALA A 886 20.81 8.80 5.93
N ASP A 887 20.95 9.35 7.14
CA ASP A 887 20.34 8.83 8.36
C ASP A 887 18.82 9.05 8.32
N HIS A 888 18.39 10.25 7.94
CA HIS A 888 16.99 10.64 8.04
C HIS A 888 16.10 10.19 6.89
N VAL A 889 16.67 9.76 5.76
CA VAL A 889 15.92 9.06 4.71
C VAL A 889 15.36 7.72 5.19
N TYR A 890 15.89 7.13 6.27
CA TYR A 890 15.38 5.89 6.86
C TYR A 890 14.65 6.09 8.18
N SER A 891 14.93 7.19 8.89
CA SER A 891 14.48 7.41 10.26
C SER A 891 12.97 7.60 10.43
N CYS A 892 12.28 8.10 9.41
CA CYS A 892 10.89 8.55 9.48
C CYS A 892 10.61 9.55 10.64
N LYS A 893 11.62 10.33 11.06
CA LYS A 893 11.45 11.44 12.01
C LYS A 893 10.78 12.66 11.36
N TYR A 894 10.99 12.84 10.06
CA TYR A 894 10.46 13.94 9.27
C TYR A 894 9.56 13.43 8.15
N GLY A 895 8.67 14.30 7.66
CA GLY A 895 7.69 13.94 6.64
C GLY A 895 8.23 13.91 5.20
N ASN A 896 9.37 14.54 4.92
CA ASN A 896 9.83 14.85 3.56
C ASN A 896 10.02 13.62 2.67
N PHE A 897 10.53 12.51 3.24
CA PHE A 897 10.87 11.27 2.50
C PHE A 897 9.89 10.11 2.74
N MET A 898 8.69 10.37 3.28
CA MET A 898 7.75 9.32 3.69
C MET A 898 6.96 8.68 2.52
N PHE A 899 6.63 9.47 1.49
CA PHE A 899 5.68 9.09 0.44
C PHE A 899 6.33 8.98 -0.94
N ASP A 900 5.59 8.42 -1.90
CA ASP A 900 6.11 8.14 -3.25
C ASP A 900 5.86 9.30 -4.25
N THR A 901 4.95 10.23 -3.95
CA THR A 901 4.62 11.37 -4.82
C THR A 901 4.34 12.66 -4.03
N GLU A 902 4.41 13.81 -4.71
CA GLU A 902 4.00 15.10 -4.13
C GLU A 902 2.52 15.07 -3.72
N LYS A 903 1.63 14.61 -4.61
CA LYS A 903 0.17 14.52 -4.39
C LYS A 903 -0.15 13.77 -3.09
N THR A 904 0.36 12.55 -2.95
CA THR A 904 0.08 11.70 -1.78
C THR A 904 0.60 12.31 -0.48
N ARG A 905 1.77 12.96 -0.54
CA ARG A 905 2.35 13.66 0.61
C ARG A 905 1.51 14.87 1.02
N LEU A 906 1.11 15.71 0.07
CA LEU A 906 0.28 16.88 0.35
C LEU A 906 -1.10 16.49 0.86
N ASP A 907 -1.73 15.47 0.26
CA ASP A 907 -3.03 14.94 0.72
C ASP A 907 -2.95 14.42 2.16
N CYS A 908 -1.84 13.77 2.53
CA CYS A 908 -1.62 13.33 3.90
C CYS A 908 -1.38 14.51 4.85
N PHE A 909 -0.52 15.45 4.48
CA PHE A 909 -0.17 16.59 5.33
C PHE A 909 -1.25 17.67 5.43
N ALA A 910 -2.27 17.61 4.57
CA ALA A 910 -3.51 18.36 4.78
C ALA A 910 -4.30 17.86 6.00
N LYS A 911 -4.09 16.61 6.43
CA LYS A 911 -4.80 15.96 7.55
C LYS A 911 -3.92 15.79 8.78
N TYR A 912 -2.64 15.46 8.58
CA TYR A 912 -1.71 15.11 9.65
C TYR A 912 -0.42 15.94 9.54
N ASN A 913 -0.11 16.70 10.59
CA ASN A 913 1.11 17.49 10.60
C ASN A 913 2.34 16.60 10.81
N ALA A 914 3.40 16.87 10.05
CA ALA A 914 4.72 16.28 10.22
C ALA A 914 5.79 17.38 10.12
N THR A 915 6.87 17.24 10.87
CA THR A 915 7.97 18.21 10.86
C THR A 915 8.73 18.15 9.54
N ASN A 916 9.13 19.34 9.06
CA ASN A 916 9.98 19.50 7.89
C ASN A 916 11.46 19.34 8.29
N ILE A 917 12.18 18.42 7.65
CA ILE A 917 13.60 18.15 7.89
C ILE A 917 14.47 19.40 7.78
N TRP A 918 14.12 20.31 6.86
CA TRP A 918 14.90 21.52 6.60
C TRP A 918 14.84 22.52 7.74
N SER A 919 13.78 22.49 8.56
CA SER A 919 13.70 23.33 9.75
C SER A 919 14.78 22.98 10.78
N ASP A 920 15.09 21.68 10.94
CA ASP A 920 16.16 21.22 11.83
C ASP A 920 17.55 21.48 11.20
N VAL A 921 17.67 21.41 9.87
CA VAL A 921 18.91 21.81 9.16
C VAL A 921 19.21 23.28 9.37
N GLU A 922 18.22 24.16 9.20
CA GLU A 922 18.40 25.61 9.38
C GLU A 922 18.64 25.98 10.85
N ALA A 923 17.92 25.35 11.79
CA ALA A 923 18.16 25.55 13.21
C ALA A 923 19.58 25.13 13.66
N LYS A 924 20.19 24.18 12.95
CA LYS A 924 21.55 23.66 13.20
C LYS A 924 22.53 24.02 12.08
N ARG A 925 22.31 25.13 11.36
CA ARG A 925 23.07 25.53 10.17
C ARG A 925 24.59 25.52 10.35
N ASP A 926 25.08 25.95 11.51
CA ASP A 926 26.51 26.00 11.82
C ASP A 926 27.16 24.60 11.84
N THR A 927 26.42 23.56 12.23
CA THR A 927 26.88 22.16 12.20
C THR A 927 27.18 21.68 10.78
N PHE A 928 26.43 22.21 9.81
CA PHE A 928 26.51 21.78 8.41
C PHE A 928 27.39 22.68 7.56
N SER A 929 27.62 23.92 7.98
CA SER A 929 28.30 24.95 7.19
C SER A 929 29.79 24.65 6.99
N ASN A 930 30.27 24.89 5.77
CA ASN A 930 31.67 24.78 5.38
C ASN A 930 32.37 26.14 5.53
N PRO A 931 33.29 26.31 6.49
CA PRO A 931 33.98 27.58 6.69
C PRO A 931 34.93 27.96 5.54
N ARG A 932 35.23 27.01 4.63
CA ARG A 932 36.04 27.24 3.42
C ARG A 932 35.18 27.49 2.18
N PHE A 933 33.88 27.70 2.33
CA PHE A 933 32.99 28.00 1.22
C PHE A 933 33.41 29.31 0.54
N SER A 934 33.87 29.17 -0.69
CA SER A 934 34.33 30.26 -1.55
C SER A 934 34.16 29.77 -3.00
N PRO A 935 32.93 29.81 -3.54
CA PRO A 935 32.65 29.29 -4.87
C PRO A 935 33.35 30.18 -5.91
N GLU A 936 34.25 29.60 -6.71
CA GLU A 936 34.98 30.30 -7.76
C GLU A 936 34.44 29.96 -9.16
N ARG A 937 33.79 28.80 -9.28
CA ARG A 937 33.40 28.21 -10.57
C ARG A 937 31.91 28.25 -10.76
N THR A 938 31.49 28.72 -11.92
CA THR A 938 30.10 28.58 -12.38
C THR A 938 29.79 27.14 -12.83
N PHE A 939 30.77 26.48 -13.45
CA PHE A 939 30.65 25.10 -13.96
C PHE A 939 31.73 24.18 -13.38
N LEU A 940 31.34 22.99 -12.91
CA LEU A 940 32.25 21.98 -12.37
C LEU A 940 32.48 20.83 -13.37
N THR A 941 33.76 20.50 -13.59
CA THR A 941 34.17 19.40 -14.49
C THR A 941 34.81 18.25 -13.69
N PRO A 942 34.03 17.37 -13.05
CA PRO A 942 34.56 16.29 -12.23
C PRO A 942 35.30 15.24 -13.06
N SER A 943 36.32 14.62 -12.45
CA SER A 943 36.92 13.41 -13.00
C SER A 943 36.03 12.19 -12.72
N THR A 944 35.70 11.46 -13.78
CA THR A 944 34.94 10.20 -13.73
C THR A 944 35.82 8.96 -13.92
N ALA A 945 37.16 9.12 -13.92
CA ALA A 945 38.10 8.02 -14.00
C ALA A 945 38.02 7.11 -12.77
N TRP A 946 38.13 5.78 -12.95
CA TRP A 946 37.99 4.80 -11.85
C TRP A 946 38.90 5.10 -10.65
N LYS A 947 40.17 5.44 -10.90
CA LYS A 947 41.16 5.77 -9.85
C LYS A 947 40.77 6.98 -8.98
N ASN A 948 39.85 7.81 -9.46
CA ASN A 948 39.42 9.03 -8.79
C ASN A 948 38.06 8.85 -8.11
N ILE A 949 37.42 7.67 -8.19
CA ILE A 949 36.23 7.34 -7.42
C ILE A 949 36.67 6.61 -6.15
N GLN A 950 36.28 7.15 -4.98
CA GLN A 950 36.74 6.64 -3.69
C GLN A 950 35.57 6.11 -2.87
N LEU A 951 35.82 5.15 -1.97
CA LEU A 951 34.82 4.73 -1.00
C LEU A 951 34.50 5.90 -0.05
N TRP A 952 33.22 6.21 0.14
CA TRP A 952 32.76 7.17 1.15
C TRP A 952 32.90 6.57 2.57
N LYS A 953 34.13 6.57 3.08
CA LYS A 953 34.47 5.95 4.38
C LYS A 953 33.63 6.51 5.53
N GLY A 954 33.35 7.81 5.52
CA GLY A 954 32.54 8.47 6.55
C GLY A 954 31.09 7.97 6.65
N TYR A 955 30.57 7.27 5.65
CA TYR A 955 29.27 6.58 5.72
C TYR A 955 29.44 5.07 5.93
N PHE A 956 30.21 4.41 5.06
CA PHE A 956 30.28 2.93 5.05
C PHE A 956 31.16 2.33 6.13
N ALA A 957 32.19 3.05 6.60
CA ALA A 957 33.15 2.54 7.58
C ALA A 957 32.97 3.16 8.98
N ARG A 958 31.97 4.03 9.18
CA ARG A 958 31.77 4.77 10.43
C ARG A 958 31.42 3.89 11.63
N PHE A 959 30.98 2.66 11.38
CA PHE A 959 30.66 1.65 12.40
C PHE A 959 31.66 0.48 12.42
N ASP A 960 32.65 0.46 11.54
CA ASP A 960 33.61 -0.64 11.43
C ASP A 960 34.81 -0.41 12.38
N PRO A 961 34.96 -1.24 13.44
CA PRO A 961 36.03 -1.07 14.42
C PRO A 961 37.42 -1.47 13.89
N THR A 962 37.51 -2.07 12.69
CA THR A 962 38.77 -2.60 12.14
C THR A 962 39.61 -1.54 11.42
N PHE A 963 39.03 -0.38 11.11
CA PHE A 963 39.77 0.73 10.49
C PHE A 963 40.75 1.37 11.49
N VAL A 964 42.01 1.51 11.08
CA VAL A 964 43.07 2.14 11.88
C VAL A 964 43.71 3.29 11.09
N PRO A 965 43.63 4.56 11.58
CA PRO A 965 42.87 5.00 12.74
C PRO A 965 41.35 4.81 12.54
N PRO A 966 40.56 4.72 13.64
CA PRO A 966 39.10 4.61 13.55
C PRO A 966 38.48 5.75 12.75
N VAL A 967 37.44 5.43 11.99
CA VAL A 967 36.62 6.44 11.32
C VAL A 967 35.66 7.04 12.36
N GLU A 968 35.52 8.36 12.37
CA GLU A 968 34.59 9.04 13.27
C GLU A 968 33.15 8.59 13.00
N CYS A 969 32.47 8.13 14.06
CA CYS A 969 31.08 7.69 13.98
C CYS A 969 30.13 8.89 14.15
N LEU A 970 29.84 9.57 13.04
CA LEU A 970 28.85 10.64 13.00
C LEU A 970 27.46 10.06 12.66
N GLN A 971 26.52 10.21 13.59
CA GLN A 971 25.11 9.83 13.44
C GLN A 971 24.20 10.96 13.96
N PHE A 972 23.01 11.09 13.36
CA PHE A 972 22.08 12.20 13.65
C PHE A 972 20.73 11.75 14.20
N TYR A 973 20.68 10.58 14.84
CA TYR A 973 19.45 10.05 15.44
C TYR A 973 19.02 10.79 16.71
N SER A 974 19.98 11.35 17.47
CA SER A 974 19.79 12.01 18.77
C SER A 974 19.68 13.54 18.73
#